data_AF-A0A524DA32-F1
#
_entry.id   AF-A0A524DA32-F1
#
_cell.length_a   1.000
_cell.length_b   1.000
_cell.length_c   1.000
_cell.angle_alpha   90.00
_cell.angle_beta   90.00
_cell.angle_gamma   90.00
#
_symmetry.space_group_name_H-M   'P 1'
#
loop_
_entity.id
_entity.type
_entity.pdbx_description
1 polymer ?
#
loop_
_entity_poly.entity_id
_entity_poly.type
_entity_poly.pdbx_seq_one_letter_code
_entity_poly.pdbx_strand_id
1 'polypeptide(L)'
;MNKKELQNALSQLENVLQKDMFNFNTKKNPLVHFIDKDSKAFREIHNRIESRWKRFQKKNSERILKKTYTTFLNNNFNEFFLYYLNQFFGLNTEQILKLKAKEKVSSRELLLEYNLFIKKIDVNNLQKYFKNSEDAQKGYIFHSYFLFFVVVSLSELLKEIIDEKFELTLEGAKLKEDLKKKTKYIDFLIIVKENRETFHGHYYKMALYFFFRQIKGIPKETLLKLEEGKNELFNFALEKYSLHKTRKRLVDLLYYFYKKCTLLKNISPMLDLINFVNSRVEDSKFSKLDIIKNEYLSNFDYPNGIKGKLEKVFTYLDQKSSTSSTFLANNLPSAVNQANLFLLYNKFYLGSGLEGLEASLLFFPSRFKKKLNNYNSNHENPINSNAIIDINNISNFFSLVSEKDQFNILFQKIFNKQVVDFNYDFFNSFLKSLNEKFLQLISGEEIILSEDGSERKEKFDFSFTMNHICRMIYVLIDKLFLKEDPSEASDNFIDPFGRYVGKNIALRILELELFQDMNFSDDLWPDFLISWNRNKINKKLKDFDVDINISEKHFYTNEQINQLFITYNFDFPSKQLCLEEWLIEDLIEPIHNFIIKIQTSLEDPRNKIEIYEQLGEYFTEGISDEDKIAHIKRLCQKFANFWNLID
;
A
#
# COMPACT_ATOMS: atom_id res chain seq x y z
N MET A 1 5.51 16.81 30.77
CA MET A 1 5.00 17.14 29.43
C MET A 1 4.76 18.63 29.39
N ASN A 2 5.40 19.35 28.48
CA ASN A 2 5.17 20.76 28.28
C ASN A 2 4.01 20.96 27.31
N LYS A 3 2.81 21.28 27.85
CA LYS A 3 1.59 21.38 27.05
C LYS A 3 1.66 22.47 25.98
N LYS A 4 2.41 23.56 26.23
CA LYS A 4 2.52 24.69 25.30
C LYS A 4 3.31 24.34 24.05
N GLU A 5 4.43 23.64 24.19
CA GLU A 5 5.24 23.18 23.05
C GLU A 5 4.47 22.19 22.19
N LEU A 6 3.79 21.22 22.80
CA LEU A 6 2.96 20.27 22.08
C LEU A 6 1.82 20.99 21.34
N GLN A 7 1.14 21.96 21.97
CA GLN A 7 0.06 22.73 21.33
C GLN A 7 0.58 23.57 20.16
N ASN A 8 1.72 24.25 20.30
CA ASN A 8 2.35 24.99 19.21
C ASN A 8 2.68 24.07 18.04
N ALA A 9 3.27 22.90 18.34
CA ALA A 9 3.64 21.92 17.35
C ALA A 9 2.41 21.40 16.57
N LEU A 10 1.34 21.05 17.28
CA LEU A 10 0.10 20.57 16.68
C LEU A 10 -0.65 21.66 15.91
N SER A 11 -0.62 22.91 16.36
CA SER A 11 -1.26 24.02 15.64
C SER A 11 -0.54 24.32 14.33
N GLN A 12 0.79 24.23 14.32
CA GLN A 12 1.58 24.35 13.08
C GLN A 12 1.28 23.18 12.14
N LEU A 13 1.24 21.96 12.66
CA LEU A 13 0.86 20.78 11.89
C LEU A 13 -0.53 20.94 11.27
N GLU A 14 -1.52 21.39 12.03
CA GLU A 14 -2.86 21.70 11.54
C GLU A 14 -2.83 22.76 10.43
N ASN A 15 -2.07 23.86 10.58
CA ASN A 15 -1.94 24.88 9.53
C ASN A 15 -1.31 24.34 8.23
N VAL A 16 -0.41 23.36 8.34
CA VAL A 16 0.15 22.67 7.16
C VAL A 16 -0.91 21.77 6.52
N LEU A 17 -1.67 21.04 7.34
CA LEU A 17 -2.72 20.10 6.91
C LEU A 17 -3.98 20.80 6.36
N GLN A 18 -4.28 22.03 6.79
CA GLN A 18 -5.42 22.82 6.30
C GLN A 18 -5.14 23.44 4.92
N LYS A 19 -3.88 23.72 4.58
CA LYS A 19 -3.50 24.35 3.29
C LYS A 19 -3.32 23.33 2.18
N ASP A 20 -2.80 22.16 2.51
CA ASP A 20 -2.71 21.01 1.64
C ASP A 20 -3.32 19.84 2.41
N MET A 21 -4.43 19.23 1.93
CA MET A 21 -4.84 17.91 2.44
C MET A 21 -3.57 17.05 2.53
N PHE A 22 -3.34 16.43 3.68
CA PHE A 22 -2.09 15.72 3.98
C PHE A 22 -1.57 15.03 2.73
N ASN A 23 -0.32 15.26 2.38
CA ASN A 23 0.29 14.51 1.30
C ASN A 23 1.66 14.08 1.81
N PHE A 24 1.97 12.79 1.72
CA PHE A 24 3.32 12.28 1.98
C PHE A 24 4.38 12.99 1.08
N ASN A 25 3.96 13.75 0.05
CA ASN A 25 4.73 14.64 -0.82
C ASN A 25 5.12 15.99 -0.18
N THR A 26 4.83 16.20 1.10
CA THR A 26 5.18 17.43 1.85
C THR A 26 6.68 17.64 2.07
N LYS A 27 7.56 16.81 1.48
CA LYS A 27 8.57 17.28 0.51
C LYS A 27 9.39 18.54 0.84
N LYS A 28 8.72 19.70 0.77
CA LYS A 28 9.35 20.89 0.18
C LYS A 28 9.17 22.26 0.84
N ASN A 29 8.54 22.45 2.00
CA ASN A 29 8.75 23.71 2.74
C ASN A 29 8.17 23.77 4.17
N PRO A 30 6.95 23.29 4.46
CA PRO A 30 6.34 23.62 5.75
C PRO A 30 6.97 22.91 6.96
N LEU A 31 7.50 21.70 6.75
CA LEU A 31 8.14 20.88 7.80
C LEU A 31 9.45 21.49 8.32
N VAL A 32 10.18 22.21 7.46
CA VAL A 32 11.41 22.94 7.84
C VAL A 32 11.08 24.21 8.63
N HIS A 33 9.90 24.81 8.40
CA HIS A 33 9.42 25.97 9.16
C HIS A 33 8.88 25.63 10.56
N PHE A 34 8.59 24.36 10.84
CA PHE A 34 8.19 23.92 12.18
C PHE A 34 9.32 24.06 13.21
N ILE A 35 10.55 23.79 12.77
CA ILE A 35 11.73 23.93 13.61
C ILE A 35 12.20 25.37 13.48
N ASP A 36 11.94 26.19 14.49
CA ASP A 36 12.53 27.53 14.58
C ASP A 36 14.06 27.40 14.67
N LYS A 37 14.74 27.66 13.55
CA LYS A 37 16.20 27.57 13.42
C LYS A 37 16.93 28.57 14.33
N ASP A 38 16.24 29.64 14.75
CA ASP A 38 16.81 30.64 15.66
C ASP A 38 16.64 30.26 17.14
N SER A 39 15.79 29.27 17.43
CA SER A 39 15.56 28.77 18.77
C SER A 39 16.83 28.22 19.43
N LYS A 40 16.90 28.34 20.76
CA LYS A 40 17.99 27.76 21.55
C LYS A 40 18.03 26.24 21.42
N ALA A 41 16.87 25.59 21.41
CA ALA A 41 16.74 24.14 21.26
C ALA A 41 17.31 23.62 19.93
N PHE A 42 17.08 24.34 18.83
CA PHE A 42 17.68 24.01 17.53
C PHE A 42 19.21 24.11 17.55
N ARG A 43 19.75 25.22 18.06
CA ARG A 43 21.20 25.39 18.16
C ARG A 43 21.84 24.30 19.03
N GLU A 44 21.19 23.89 20.12
CA GLU A 44 21.69 22.82 20.98
C GLU A 44 21.69 21.44 20.29
N ILE A 45 20.59 21.02 19.66
CA ILE A 45 20.55 19.73 18.94
C ILE A 45 21.54 19.73 17.77
N HIS A 46 21.61 20.83 17.02
CA HIS A 46 22.50 20.97 15.88
C HIS A 46 23.96 20.80 16.31
N ASN A 47 24.42 21.61 17.29
CA ASN A 47 25.78 21.55 17.79
C ASN A 47 26.13 20.17 18.39
N ARG A 48 25.17 19.51 19.04
CA ARG A 48 25.35 18.17 19.60
C ARG A 48 25.58 17.12 18.51
N ILE A 49 24.79 17.14 17.44
CA ILE A 49 24.93 16.21 16.32
C ILE A 49 26.24 16.51 15.57
N GLU A 50 26.47 17.77 15.22
CA GLU A 50 27.63 18.22 14.44
C GLU A 50 28.95 17.90 15.15
N SER A 51 29.07 18.23 16.43
CA SER A 51 30.28 17.95 17.21
C SER A 51 30.60 16.45 17.30
N ARG A 52 29.56 15.61 17.45
CA ARG A 52 29.71 14.15 17.46
C ARG A 52 30.04 13.60 16.09
N TRP A 53 29.46 14.16 15.04
CA TRP A 53 29.73 13.78 13.66
C TRP A 53 31.18 14.11 13.26
N LYS A 54 31.64 15.34 13.50
CA LYS A 54 33.05 15.75 13.30
C LYS A 54 34.02 14.84 14.07
N ARG A 55 33.70 14.53 15.33
CA ARG A 55 34.49 13.57 16.14
C ARG A 55 34.48 12.17 15.55
N PHE A 56 33.35 11.71 15.04
CA PHE A 56 33.23 10.42 14.36
C PHE A 56 34.07 10.40 13.09
N GLN A 57 33.98 11.42 12.23
CA GLN A 57 34.76 11.55 11.00
C GLN A 57 36.27 11.55 11.27
N LYS A 58 36.74 12.34 12.25
CA LYS A 58 38.16 12.34 12.66
C LYS A 58 38.63 10.95 13.13
N LYS A 59 37.83 10.27 13.96
CA LYS A 59 38.14 8.89 14.37
C LYS A 59 38.02 7.89 13.21
N ASN A 60 37.32 8.23 12.14
CA ASN A 60 37.12 7.35 11.00
C ASN A 60 38.22 7.51 9.95
N SER A 61 38.78 8.71 9.79
CA SER A 61 39.95 8.95 8.93
C SER A 61 41.17 8.14 9.38
N GLU A 62 41.33 7.93 10.68
CA GLU A 62 42.42 7.14 11.28
C GLU A 62 42.19 5.61 11.24
N ARG A 63 40.97 5.13 10.91
CA ARG A 63 40.66 3.69 10.87
C ARG A 63 41.11 3.03 9.58
N ILE A 64 41.58 1.78 9.70
CA ILE A 64 41.80 0.85 8.59
C ILE A 64 40.45 0.53 7.92
N LEU A 65 39.48 0.05 8.70
CA LEU A 65 38.12 -0.23 8.22
C LEU A 65 37.22 0.99 8.43
N LYS A 66 36.88 1.66 7.32
CA LYS A 66 35.97 2.82 7.33
C LYS A 66 34.58 2.40 7.76
N LYS A 67 34.02 3.14 8.71
CA LYS A 67 32.64 3.04 9.16
C LYS A 67 31.79 4.07 8.42
N THR A 68 30.52 3.75 8.21
CA THR A 68 29.55 4.60 7.49
C THR A 68 28.58 5.30 8.44
N TYR A 69 27.72 6.16 7.89
CA TYR A 69 26.66 6.85 8.62
C TYR A 69 25.77 5.89 9.43
N THR A 70 25.51 4.66 8.94
CA THR A 70 24.72 3.68 9.72
C THR A 70 25.40 3.31 11.02
N THR A 71 26.74 3.31 11.09
CA THR A 71 27.46 3.03 12.34
C THR A 71 27.39 4.21 13.31
N PHE A 72 27.46 5.43 12.79
CA PHE A 72 27.30 6.63 13.59
C PHE A 72 25.88 6.73 14.18
N LEU A 73 24.86 6.59 13.34
CA LEU A 73 23.46 6.63 13.75
C LEU A 73 23.10 5.43 14.63
N ASN A 74 23.66 4.25 14.38
CA ASN A 74 23.50 3.12 15.29
C ASN A 74 23.94 3.51 16.72
N ASN A 75 25.00 4.30 16.88
CA ASN A 75 25.47 4.67 18.22
C ASN A 75 24.73 5.86 18.84
N ASN A 76 24.15 6.75 18.04
CA ASN A 76 23.68 8.05 18.54
C ASN A 76 22.18 8.33 18.29
N PHE A 77 21.53 7.63 17.34
CA PHE A 77 20.18 7.98 16.87
C PHE A 77 19.16 8.05 17.99
N ASN A 78 19.13 7.03 18.87
CA ASN A 78 18.15 7.00 19.96
C ASN A 78 18.26 8.24 20.88
N GLU A 79 19.47 8.68 21.19
CA GLU A 79 19.69 9.86 22.01
C GLU A 79 19.22 11.13 21.30
N PHE A 80 19.55 11.27 20.00
CA PHE A 80 19.08 12.39 19.19
C PHE A 80 17.56 12.42 19.09
N PHE A 81 16.93 11.27 18.87
CA PHE A 81 15.48 11.13 18.76
C PHE A 81 14.76 11.49 20.05
N LEU A 82 15.26 11.01 21.20
CA LEU A 82 14.69 11.35 22.52
C LEU A 82 14.84 12.84 22.82
N TYR A 83 16.02 13.42 22.56
CA TYR A 83 16.23 14.86 22.77
C TYR A 83 15.32 15.68 21.85
N TYR A 84 15.21 15.30 20.57
CA TYR A 84 14.33 15.95 19.59
C TYR A 84 12.87 15.95 20.04
N LEU A 85 12.34 14.79 20.43
CA LEU A 85 10.96 14.67 20.92
C LEU A 85 10.70 15.48 22.20
N ASN A 86 11.67 15.51 23.11
CA ASN A 86 11.55 16.27 24.35
C ASN A 86 11.50 17.78 24.08
N GLN A 87 12.44 18.30 23.29
CA GLN A 87 12.59 19.74 23.07
C GLN A 87 11.56 20.33 22.11
N PHE A 88 11.22 19.64 21.01
CA PHE A 88 10.34 20.21 19.99
C PHE A 88 8.87 19.83 20.15
N PHE A 89 8.58 18.79 20.92
CA PHE A 89 7.20 18.32 21.15
C PHE A 89 6.81 18.31 22.63
N GLY A 90 7.69 18.75 23.54
CA GLY A 90 7.42 18.82 24.98
C GLY A 90 7.14 17.47 25.64
N LEU A 91 7.55 16.37 24.98
CA LEU A 91 7.19 15.02 25.37
C LEU A 91 8.13 14.46 26.44
N ASN A 92 7.59 13.86 27.51
CA ASN A 92 8.41 13.20 28.53
C ASN A 92 8.87 11.82 28.04
N THR A 93 9.96 11.82 27.27
CA THR A 93 10.41 10.66 26.49
C THR A 93 10.73 9.41 27.31
N GLU A 94 11.28 9.54 28.52
CA GLU A 94 11.65 8.41 29.38
C GLU A 94 10.45 7.51 29.74
N GLN A 95 9.26 8.11 29.77
CA GLN A 95 8.05 7.42 30.17
C GLN A 95 7.20 6.94 28.98
N ILE A 96 7.38 7.53 27.80
CA ILE A 96 6.49 7.34 26.64
C ILE A 96 7.14 6.57 25.49
N LEU A 97 8.47 6.57 25.35
CA LEU A 97 9.15 5.97 24.21
C LEU A 97 10.20 4.97 24.70
N LYS A 98 10.10 3.73 24.22
CA LYS A 98 11.07 2.67 24.52
C LYS A 98 11.65 2.14 23.22
N LEU A 99 12.98 2.19 23.07
CA LEU A 99 13.68 1.46 22.02
C LEU A 99 13.60 -0.04 22.33
N LYS A 100 13.05 -0.81 21.39
CA LYS A 100 12.90 -2.26 21.50
C LYS A 100 14.06 -2.99 20.83
N ALA A 101 14.41 -2.59 19.62
CA ALA A 101 15.50 -3.18 18.86
C ALA A 101 16.21 -2.13 18.00
N LYS A 102 17.50 -2.36 17.77
CA LYS A 102 18.31 -1.55 16.85
C LYS A 102 19.28 -2.48 16.14
N GLU A 103 19.15 -2.55 14.83
CA GLU A 103 19.79 -3.56 13.99
C GLU A 103 20.47 -2.87 12.80
N LYS A 104 21.81 -2.84 12.81
CA LYS A 104 22.59 -2.41 11.67
C LYS A 104 22.65 -3.55 10.66
N VAL A 105 21.74 -3.55 9.69
CA VAL A 105 21.64 -4.56 8.63
C VAL A 105 22.89 -4.51 7.76
N SER A 106 23.27 -3.31 7.32
CA SER A 106 24.44 -3.14 6.46
C SER A 106 25.11 -1.78 6.63
N SER A 107 26.04 -1.47 5.72
CA SER A 107 26.64 -0.13 5.63
C SER A 107 25.66 0.93 5.15
N ARG A 108 24.50 0.50 4.60
CA ARG A 108 23.48 1.34 3.97
C ARG A 108 22.18 1.39 4.76
N GLU A 109 21.89 0.34 5.51
CA GLU A 109 20.62 0.21 6.24
C GLU A 109 20.80 0.02 7.74
N LEU A 110 19.95 0.70 8.51
CA LEU A 110 19.80 0.60 9.96
C LEU A 110 18.30 0.59 10.29
N LEU A 111 17.87 -0.41 11.04
CA LEU A 111 16.49 -0.56 11.51
C LEU A 111 16.40 -0.22 13.00
N LEU A 112 15.38 0.54 13.38
CA LEU A 112 15.11 0.97 14.74
C LEU A 112 13.65 0.73 15.09
N GLU A 113 13.39 -0.16 16.04
CA GLU A 113 12.05 -0.53 16.49
C GLU A 113 11.74 0.10 17.85
N TYR A 114 10.57 0.70 17.96
CA TYR A 114 10.16 1.48 19.13
C TYR A 114 8.74 1.13 19.60
N ASN A 115 8.50 1.33 20.90
CA ASN A 115 7.18 1.33 21.51
C ASN A 115 6.84 2.75 22.00
N LEU A 116 5.75 3.35 21.49
CA LEU A 116 5.20 4.62 21.95
C LEU A 116 3.96 4.41 22.82
N PHE A 117 4.01 4.71 24.12
CA PHE A 117 2.91 4.51 25.06
C PHE A 117 1.91 5.68 25.04
N ILE A 118 0.69 5.42 24.51
CA ILE A 118 -0.32 6.43 24.21
C ILE A 118 -0.94 7.08 25.45
N LYS A 119 -1.18 6.30 26.52
CA LYS A 119 -1.85 6.79 27.75
C LYS A 119 -1.14 7.97 28.43
N LYS A 120 0.12 8.24 28.06
CA LYS A 120 0.95 9.32 28.61
C LYS A 120 1.03 10.52 27.68
N ILE A 121 0.34 10.47 26.54
CA ILE A 121 0.18 11.54 25.57
C ILE A 121 -1.26 12.04 25.71
N ASP A 122 -1.48 13.35 25.71
CA ASP A 122 -2.82 13.95 25.86
C ASP A 122 -3.65 13.73 24.58
N VAL A 123 -4.22 12.52 24.46
CA VAL A 123 -5.00 12.06 23.30
C VAL A 123 -6.17 13.00 22.99
N ASN A 124 -6.77 13.60 24.01
CA ASN A 124 -7.90 14.52 23.85
C ASN A 124 -7.47 15.85 23.22
N ASN A 125 -6.28 16.36 23.55
CA ASN A 125 -5.74 17.55 22.88
C ASN A 125 -5.33 17.23 21.45
N LEU A 126 -4.67 16.10 21.24
CA LEU A 126 -4.30 15.58 19.93
C LEU A 126 -5.50 15.43 18.98
N GLN A 127 -6.59 14.77 19.42
CA GLN A 127 -7.81 14.58 18.64
C GLN A 127 -8.51 15.89 18.24
N LYS A 128 -8.40 16.96 19.05
CA LYS A 128 -9.04 18.25 18.74
C LYS A 128 -8.48 18.92 17.48
N TYR A 129 -7.19 18.77 17.19
CA TYR A 129 -6.49 19.41 16.06
C TYR A 129 -6.73 18.73 14.71
N PHE A 130 -7.38 17.57 14.69
CA PHE A 130 -7.59 16.76 13.48
C PHE A 130 -9.07 16.45 13.24
N LYS A 131 -9.98 17.12 13.95
CA LYS A 131 -11.44 16.90 13.87
C LYS A 131 -12.03 17.08 12.47
N ASN A 132 -11.34 17.77 11.57
CA ASN A 132 -11.88 18.17 10.26
C ASN A 132 -11.54 17.22 9.10
N SER A 133 -10.76 16.16 9.30
CA SER A 133 -10.62 15.12 8.27
C SER A 133 -11.57 13.97 8.61
N GLU A 134 -12.47 13.58 7.71
CA GLU A 134 -13.31 12.38 7.88
C GLU A 134 -12.44 11.12 8.15
N ASP A 135 -11.20 11.09 7.67
CA ASP A 135 -10.16 10.10 8.01
C ASP A 135 -9.77 10.04 9.50
N ALA A 136 -9.91 11.13 10.25
CA ALA A 136 -9.56 11.19 11.67
C ALA A 136 -10.53 10.36 12.55
N GLN A 137 -11.68 9.96 12.01
CA GLN A 137 -12.63 9.09 12.72
C GLN A 137 -12.08 7.67 12.93
N LYS A 138 -11.10 7.22 12.14
CA LYS A 138 -10.36 5.97 12.35
C LYS A 138 -9.08 6.28 13.14
N GLY A 139 -9.18 6.60 14.44
CA GLY A 139 -8.12 7.15 15.34
C GLY A 139 -6.73 6.46 15.42
N TYR A 140 -6.49 5.41 14.65
CA TYR A 140 -5.18 4.83 14.35
C TYR A 140 -4.37 5.67 13.35
N ILE A 141 -5.03 6.20 12.31
CA ILE A 141 -4.44 7.06 11.26
C ILE A 141 -3.78 8.31 11.87
N PHE A 142 -4.41 8.88 12.89
CA PHE A 142 -3.91 10.03 13.66
C PHE A 142 -2.48 9.85 14.19
N HIS A 143 -2.22 8.73 14.87
CA HIS A 143 -0.94 8.54 15.55
C HIS A 143 0.17 8.21 14.55
N SER A 144 -0.19 7.53 13.47
CA SER A 144 0.70 7.29 12.32
C SER A 144 1.10 8.59 11.64
N TYR A 145 0.17 9.55 11.48
CA TYR A 145 0.49 10.88 10.94
C TYR A 145 1.46 11.66 11.83
N PHE A 146 1.21 11.68 13.15
CA PHE A 146 2.11 12.33 14.08
C PHE A 146 3.52 11.72 14.02
N LEU A 147 3.62 10.38 14.03
CA LEU A 147 4.90 9.69 13.92
C LEU A 147 5.60 9.98 12.59
N PHE A 148 4.87 9.97 11.47
CA PHE A 148 5.42 10.27 10.16
C PHE A 148 6.01 11.68 10.14
N PHE A 149 5.26 12.67 10.63
CA PHE A 149 5.70 14.05 10.74
C PHE A 149 7.00 14.22 11.54
N VAL A 150 7.06 13.60 12.72
CA VAL A 150 8.25 13.60 13.59
C VAL A 150 9.45 13.02 12.83
N VAL A 151 9.27 11.87 12.18
CA VAL A 151 10.36 11.15 11.50
C VAL A 151 10.88 11.94 10.31
N VAL A 152 10.00 12.48 9.45
CA VAL A 152 10.43 13.27 8.28
C VAL A 152 11.15 14.55 8.72
N SER A 153 10.65 15.25 9.74
CA SER A 153 11.26 16.48 10.24
C SER A 153 12.66 16.22 10.82
N LEU A 154 12.85 15.10 11.54
CA LEU A 154 14.17 14.68 12.01
C LEU A 154 15.09 14.24 10.86
N SER A 155 14.54 13.61 9.81
CA SER A 155 15.27 13.22 8.60
C SER A 155 16.00 14.41 7.99
N GLU A 156 15.28 15.52 7.78
CA GLU A 156 15.83 16.74 7.17
C GLU A 156 16.90 17.38 8.06
N LEU A 157 16.67 17.47 9.38
CA LEU A 157 17.66 17.96 10.34
C LEU A 157 18.96 17.13 10.28
N LEU A 158 18.85 15.80 10.27
CA LEU A 158 20.02 14.92 10.24
C LEU A 158 20.79 15.02 8.92
N LYS A 159 20.08 15.14 7.79
CA LYS A 159 20.70 15.32 6.46
C LYS A 159 21.48 16.63 6.38
N GLU A 160 20.91 17.72 6.90
CA GLU A 160 21.55 19.05 6.92
C GLU A 160 22.90 19.02 7.66
N ILE A 161 23.04 18.17 8.69
CA ILE A 161 24.23 18.14 9.56
C ILE A 161 25.25 17.07 9.17
N ILE A 162 24.79 15.87 8.78
CA ILE A 162 25.66 14.70 8.55
C ILE A 162 26.25 14.71 7.13
N ASP A 163 25.65 15.43 6.17
CA ASP A 163 26.11 15.57 4.79
C ASP A 163 26.47 14.23 4.12
N GLU A 164 25.60 13.23 4.32
CA GLU A 164 25.71 11.89 3.73
C GLU A 164 24.40 11.55 3.00
N LYS A 165 24.48 10.71 1.97
CA LYS A 165 23.33 10.34 1.14
C LYS A 165 22.47 9.25 1.81
N PHE A 166 21.73 9.61 2.85
CA PHE A 166 20.76 8.72 3.49
C PHE A 166 19.37 9.37 3.60
N GLU A 167 18.36 8.54 3.86
CA GLU A 167 17.00 8.94 4.17
C GLU A 167 16.51 8.22 5.43
N LEU A 168 15.74 8.93 6.25
CA LEU A 168 15.00 8.38 7.38
C LEU A 168 13.51 8.30 7.02
N THR A 169 12.92 7.11 7.14
CA THR A 169 11.49 6.88 6.86
C THR A 169 10.80 6.08 7.96
N LEU A 170 9.51 6.34 8.16
CA LEU A 170 8.63 5.54 9.00
C LEU A 170 8.06 4.41 8.14
N GLU A 171 8.43 3.17 8.44
CA GLU A 171 8.16 2.01 7.58
C GLU A 171 7.03 1.10 8.09
N GLY A 172 6.49 1.41 9.27
CA GLY A 172 5.27 0.79 9.75
C GLY A 172 4.96 1.14 11.20
N ALA A 173 3.68 1.09 11.55
CA ALA A 173 3.20 1.31 12.91
C ALA A 173 2.08 0.31 13.22
N LYS A 174 1.90 -0.09 14.47
CA LYS A 174 0.81 -0.98 14.90
C LYS A 174 0.36 -0.64 16.29
N LEU A 175 -0.94 -0.38 16.44
CA LEU A 175 -1.54 -0.19 17.75
C LEU A 175 -1.66 -1.54 18.47
N LYS A 176 -1.10 -1.63 19.67
CA LYS A 176 -1.19 -2.80 20.55
C LYS A 176 -1.73 -2.41 21.91
N GLU A 177 -2.31 -3.38 22.58
CA GLU A 177 -2.78 -3.25 23.95
C GLU A 177 -2.05 -4.27 24.83
N ASP A 178 -1.40 -3.79 25.89
CA ASP A 178 -0.91 -4.65 26.96
C ASP A 178 -2.12 -5.01 27.84
N LEU A 179 -2.65 -6.21 27.63
CA LEU A 179 -3.82 -6.72 28.35
C LEU A 179 -3.60 -6.77 29.88
N LYS A 180 -2.35 -6.97 30.34
CA LYS A 180 -2.03 -7.02 31.77
C LYS A 180 -2.03 -5.63 32.41
N LYS A 181 -1.50 -4.64 31.70
CA LYS A 181 -1.41 -3.24 32.18
C LYS A 181 -2.58 -2.36 31.74
N LYS A 182 -3.49 -2.90 30.91
CA LYS A 182 -4.53 -2.16 30.18
C LYS A 182 -3.96 -0.91 29.50
N THR A 183 -2.74 -0.95 29.00
CA THR A 183 -2.06 0.22 28.39
C THR A 183 -1.95 0.03 26.89
N LYS A 184 -2.42 1.01 26.12
CA LYS A 184 -2.25 1.05 24.66
C LYS A 184 -0.90 1.67 24.30
N TYR A 185 -0.22 1.09 23.33
CA TYR A 185 1.04 1.58 22.78
C TYR A 185 1.11 1.31 21.27
N ILE A 186 2.00 2.01 20.58
CA ILE A 186 2.25 1.84 19.16
C ILE A 186 3.63 1.23 18.99
N ASP A 187 3.69 0.05 18.41
CA ASP A 187 4.94 -0.52 17.90
C ASP A 187 5.21 0.09 16.52
N PHE A 188 6.37 0.68 16.30
CA PHE A 188 6.71 1.26 15.00
C PHE A 188 8.17 1.04 14.62
N LEU A 189 8.43 1.07 13.31
CA LEU A 189 9.74 0.84 12.71
C LEU A 189 10.19 2.09 11.95
N ILE A 190 11.38 2.57 12.30
CA ILE A 190 12.11 3.58 11.55
C ILE A 190 13.25 2.87 10.81
N ILE A 191 13.45 3.20 9.54
CA ILE A 191 14.64 2.83 8.78
C ILE A 191 15.48 4.06 8.49
N VAL A 192 16.80 3.91 8.61
CA VAL A 192 17.78 4.75 7.91
C VAL A 192 18.26 3.95 6.71
N LYS A 193 18.05 4.44 5.49
CA LYS A 193 18.44 3.77 4.24
C LYS A 193 19.26 4.69 3.34
N GLU A 194 20.00 4.11 2.40
CA GLU A 194 20.72 4.87 1.37
C GLU A 194 19.73 5.67 0.53
N ASN A 195 20.04 6.94 0.26
CA ASN A 195 19.20 7.77 -0.60
C ASN A 195 19.41 7.37 -2.07
N ARG A 196 18.33 6.93 -2.72
CA ARG A 196 18.31 6.47 -4.12
C ARG A 196 17.89 7.56 -5.12
N GLU A 197 18.11 8.83 -4.81
CA GLU A 197 17.67 9.98 -5.62
C GLU A 197 18.06 9.87 -7.10
N THR A 198 19.28 9.41 -7.43
CA THR A 198 19.70 9.22 -8.83
C THR A 198 18.85 8.19 -9.55
N PHE A 199 18.62 7.03 -8.94
CA PHE A 199 17.77 5.98 -9.51
C PHE A 199 16.32 6.46 -9.67
N HIS A 200 15.75 7.05 -8.62
CA HIS A 200 14.40 7.64 -8.66
C HIS A 200 14.28 8.72 -9.73
N GLY A 201 15.32 9.53 -9.92
CA GLY A 201 15.38 10.56 -10.95
C GLY A 201 15.29 9.97 -12.37
N HIS A 202 16.09 8.96 -12.69
CA HIS A 202 16.05 8.29 -13.99
C HIS A 202 14.74 7.52 -14.20
N TYR A 203 14.25 6.80 -13.18
CA TYR A 203 12.98 6.08 -13.23
C TYR A 203 11.80 7.04 -13.48
N TYR A 204 11.78 8.18 -12.79
CA TYR A 204 10.78 9.22 -13.00
C TYR A 204 10.83 9.82 -14.42
N LYS A 205 12.03 10.02 -15.00
CA LYS A 205 12.15 10.44 -16.41
C LYS A 205 11.56 9.40 -17.37
N MET A 206 11.77 8.11 -17.11
CA MET A 206 11.14 7.03 -17.90
C MET A 206 9.61 7.07 -17.78
N ALA A 207 9.06 7.18 -16.58
CA ALA A 207 7.62 7.31 -16.39
C ALA A 207 7.05 8.54 -17.12
N LEU A 208 7.74 9.68 -17.04
CA LEU A 208 7.37 10.90 -17.79
C LEU A 208 7.42 10.72 -19.29
N TYR A 209 8.43 10.02 -19.82
CA TYR A 209 8.54 9.74 -21.26
C TYR A 209 7.29 9.01 -21.76
N PHE A 210 6.90 7.92 -21.11
CA PHE A 210 5.73 7.15 -21.51
C PHE A 210 4.43 7.94 -21.34
N PHE A 211 4.30 8.70 -20.26
CA PHE A 211 3.14 9.55 -20.00
C PHE A 211 2.97 10.62 -21.09
N PHE A 212 4.00 11.42 -21.36
CA PHE A 212 3.92 12.51 -22.34
C PHE A 212 3.82 12.03 -23.78
N ARG A 213 4.37 10.85 -24.12
CA ARG A 213 4.24 10.28 -25.47
C ARG A 213 2.77 10.05 -25.88
N GLN A 214 1.87 9.90 -24.92
CA GLN A 214 0.44 9.72 -25.15
C GLN A 214 -0.33 11.04 -25.31
N ILE A 215 0.30 12.18 -25.03
CA ILE A 215 -0.34 13.50 -25.04
C ILE A 215 0.00 14.23 -26.34
N LYS A 216 -1.05 14.62 -27.08
CA LYS A 216 -0.89 15.39 -28.32
C LYS A 216 -0.33 16.79 -28.03
N GLY A 217 0.62 17.23 -28.84
CA GLY A 217 1.19 18.59 -28.77
C GLY A 217 2.49 18.70 -27.95
N ILE A 218 2.95 17.63 -27.30
CA ILE A 218 4.24 17.66 -26.59
C ILE A 218 5.38 17.81 -27.61
N PRO A 219 6.32 18.77 -27.43
CA PRO A 219 7.45 18.96 -28.33
C PRO A 219 8.34 17.73 -28.44
N LYS A 220 8.85 17.48 -29.66
CA LYS A 220 9.72 16.34 -29.94
C LYS A 220 11.03 16.44 -29.16
N GLU A 221 11.58 17.62 -28.98
CA GLU A 221 12.81 17.84 -28.20
C GLU A 221 12.62 17.44 -26.72
N THR A 222 11.44 17.70 -26.15
CA THR A 222 11.11 17.29 -24.78
C THR A 222 11.05 15.77 -24.66
N LEU A 223 10.42 15.10 -25.62
CA LEU A 223 10.36 13.64 -25.65
C LEU A 223 11.76 13.02 -25.83
N LEU A 224 12.62 13.61 -26.67
CA LEU A 224 14.00 13.14 -26.86
C LEU A 224 14.82 13.24 -25.56
N LYS A 225 14.74 14.37 -24.84
CA LYS A 225 15.42 14.52 -23.53
C LYS A 225 14.94 13.51 -22.48
N LEU A 226 13.64 13.20 -22.48
CA LEU A 226 13.09 12.18 -21.58
C LEU A 226 13.49 10.77 -21.99
N GLU A 227 13.59 10.51 -23.29
CA GLU A 227 14.10 9.25 -23.85
C GLU A 227 15.57 9.02 -23.50
N GLU A 228 16.41 10.06 -23.58
CA GLU A 228 17.79 10.00 -23.08
C GLU A 228 17.81 9.60 -21.61
N GLY A 229 16.97 10.22 -20.78
CA GLY A 229 16.79 9.84 -19.38
C GLY A 229 16.37 8.39 -19.14
N LYS A 230 15.48 7.86 -19.99
CA LYS A 230 15.11 6.44 -20.00
C LYS A 230 16.30 5.56 -20.37
N ASN A 231 17.12 5.94 -21.33
CA ASN A 231 18.31 5.17 -21.72
C ASN A 231 19.39 5.20 -20.63
N GLU A 232 19.58 6.34 -19.97
CA GLU A 232 20.44 6.48 -18.79
C GLU A 232 20.04 5.51 -17.67
N LEU A 233 18.74 5.24 -17.47
CA LEU A 233 18.26 4.29 -16.47
C LEU A 233 18.80 2.87 -16.73
N PHE A 234 18.75 2.40 -17.98
CA PHE A 234 19.26 1.07 -18.35
C PHE A 234 20.78 1.00 -18.16
N ASN A 235 21.50 2.04 -18.55
CA ASN A 235 22.95 2.11 -18.35
C ASN A 235 23.29 2.12 -16.85
N PHE A 236 22.57 2.90 -16.07
CA PHE A 236 22.73 2.94 -14.61
C PHE A 236 22.45 1.57 -13.97
N ALA A 237 21.41 0.86 -14.44
CA ALA A 237 21.11 -0.49 -13.95
C ALA A 237 22.25 -1.48 -14.23
N LEU A 238 22.83 -1.43 -15.43
CA LEU A 238 24.01 -2.23 -15.79
C LEU A 238 25.24 -1.85 -14.94
N GLU A 239 25.52 -0.56 -14.75
CA GLU A 239 26.63 -0.09 -13.93
C GLU A 239 26.50 -0.49 -12.45
N LYS A 240 25.27 -0.50 -11.94
CA LYS A 240 24.97 -0.94 -10.56
C LYS A 240 24.90 -2.45 -10.44
N TYR A 241 24.85 -3.19 -11.54
CA TYR A 241 24.81 -4.64 -11.50
C TYR A 241 26.18 -5.20 -11.15
N SER A 242 26.19 -6.08 -10.15
CA SER A 242 27.33 -6.91 -9.79
C SER A 242 26.78 -8.06 -8.97
N LEU A 243 27.03 -9.30 -9.38
CA LEU A 243 26.43 -10.48 -8.75
C LEU A 243 26.53 -10.43 -7.21
N HIS A 244 27.74 -10.25 -6.70
CA HIS A 244 27.99 -10.19 -5.25
C HIS A 244 27.29 -9.00 -4.57
N LYS A 245 27.36 -7.79 -5.15
CA LYS A 245 26.71 -6.61 -4.56
C LYS A 245 25.19 -6.72 -4.60
N THR A 246 24.63 -7.26 -5.68
CA THR A 246 23.21 -7.50 -5.87
C THR A 246 22.68 -8.51 -4.86
N ARG A 247 23.35 -9.66 -4.67
CA ARG A 247 22.99 -10.64 -3.64
C ARG A 247 22.92 -10.02 -2.25
N LYS A 248 23.92 -9.20 -1.89
CA LYS A 248 23.92 -8.49 -0.60
C LYS A 248 22.74 -7.52 -0.46
N ARG A 249 22.46 -6.72 -1.50
CA ARG A 249 21.32 -5.77 -1.51
C ARG A 249 19.98 -6.51 -1.41
N LEU A 250 19.88 -7.68 -2.05
CA LEU A 250 18.70 -8.52 -1.96
C LEU A 250 18.49 -9.07 -0.54
N VAL A 251 19.57 -9.49 0.14
CA VAL A 251 19.50 -9.90 1.56
C VAL A 251 19.02 -8.73 2.43
N ASP A 252 19.58 -7.53 2.25
CA ASP A 252 19.17 -6.33 2.99
C ASP A 252 17.66 -6.05 2.77
N LEU A 253 17.19 -6.06 1.50
CA LEU A 253 15.79 -5.83 1.12
C LEU A 253 14.82 -6.85 1.74
N LEU A 254 15.15 -8.14 1.63
CA LEU A 254 14.29 -9.22 2.15
C LEU A 254 14.28 -9.23 3.68
N TYR A 255 15.40 -8.86 4.32
CA TYR A 255 15.45 -8.67 5.77
C TYR A 255 14.58 -7.49 6.22
N TYR A 256 14.56 -6.40 5.46
CA TYR A 256 13.63 -5.29 5.67
C TYR A 256 12.16 -5.76 5.65
N PHE A 257 11.75 -6.53 4.63
CA PHE A 257 10.39 -7.08 4.56
C PHE A 257 10.07 -8.03 5.72
N TYR A 258 11.01 -8.92 6.06
CA TYR A 258 10.88 -9.80 7.21
C TYR A 258 10.59 -9.00 8.49
N LYS A 259 11.37 -7.93 8.76
CA LYS A 259 11.19 -7.09 9.95
C LYS A 259 9.88 -6.32 9.93
N LYS A 260 9.52 -5.72 8.80
CA LYS A 260 8.27 -4.97 8.62
C LYS A 260 7.03 -5.85 8.80
N CYS A 261 6.97 -7.00 8.12
CA CYS A 261 5.87 -7.94 8.24
C CYS A 261 5.76 -8.49 9.67
N THR A 262 6.89 -8.78 10.34
CA THR A 262 6.91 -9.27 11.73
C THR A 262 6.42 -8.21 12.73
N LEU A 263 6.80 -6.95 12.56
CA LEU A 263 6.31 -5.83 13.38
C LEU A 263 4.77 -5.73 13.30
N LEU A 264 4.25 -5.73 12.07
CA LEU A 264 2.83 -5.59 11.78
C LEU A 264 2.04 -6.88 12.07
N LYS A 265 2.72 -8.03 12.11
CA LYS A 265 2.11 -9.36 12.04
C LYS A 265 1.14 -9.44 10.85
N ASN A 266 1.62 -8.95 9.71
CA ASN A 266 0.84 -8.80 8.47
C ASN A 266 1.73 -9.08 7.25
N ILE A 267 1.21 -9.84 6.28
CA ILE A 267 1.90 -10.18 5.02
C ILE A 267 1.72 -9.13 3.91
N SER A 268 0.69 -8.27 3.98
CA SER A 268 0.35 -7.29 2.93
C SER A 268 1.54 -6.50 2.37
N PRO A 269 2.52 -6.03 3.17
CA PRO A 269 3.65 -5.29 2.63
C PRO A 269 4.50 -6.04 1.59
N MET A 270 4.45 -7.38 1.56
CA MET A 270 5.30 -8.21 0.71
C MET A 270 4.53 -8.85 -0.45
N LEU A 271 3.20 -8.71 -0.53
CA LEU A 271 2.39 -9.43 -1.52
C LEU A 271 2.79 -9.06 -2.96
N ASP A 272 2.93 -7.77 -3.27
CA ASP A 272 3.29 -7.35 -4.63
C ASP A 272 4.74 -7.72 -4.99
N LEU A 273 5.66 -7.79 -4.02
CA LEU A 273 7.00 -8.33 -4.26
C LEU A 273 6.95 -9.84 -4.60
N ILE A 274 6.12 -10.60 -3.88
CA ILE A 274 5.92 -12.03 -4.15
C ILE A 274 5.36 -12.21 -5.56
N ASN A 275 4.33 -11.45 -5.93
CA ASN A 275 3.75 -11.51 -7.28
C ASN A 275 4.74 -11.05 -8.36
N PHE A 276 5.51 -9.98 -8.10
CA PHE A 276 6.55 -9.51 -9.00
C PHE A 276 7.53 -10.64 -9.29
N VAL A 277 8.06 -11.34 -8.28
CA VAL A 277 8.99 -12.44 -8.53
C VAL A 277 8.31 -13.63 -9.20
N ASN A 278 7.18 -14.07 -8.67
CA ASN A 278 6.53 -15.30 -9.10
C ASN A 278 5.99 -15.22 -10.53
N SER A 279 5.39 -14.10 -10.94
CA SER A 279 4.93 -13.91 -12.33
C SER A 279 6.08 -14.00 -13.34
N ARG A 280 7.31 -13.62 -12.98
CA ARG A 280 8.47 -13.81 -13.86
C ARG A 280 9.02 -15.24 -13.83
N VAL A 281 8.74 -16.03 -12.79
CA VAL A 281 8.98 -17.49 -12.84
C VAL A 281 8.03 -18.12 -13.87
N GLU A 282 6.79 -17.65 -14.00
CA GLU A 282 5.84 -18.14 -15.02
C GLU A 282 6.28 -17.80 -16.45
N ASP A 283 6.97 -16.67 -16.64
CA ASP A 283 7.62 -16.33 -17.91
C ASP A 283 8.95 -17.09 -18.16
N SER A 284 9.37 -17.95 -17.21
CA SER A 284 10.64 -18.68 -17.26
C SER A 284 10.47 -20.15 -17.68
N LYS A 285 11.60 -20.82 -17.92
CA LYS A 285 11.64 -22.27 -18.22
C LYS A 285 11.48 -23.15 -16.96
N PHE A 286 11.33 -22.55 -15.78
CA PHE A 286 11.33 -23.25 -14.51
C PHE A 286 9.95 -23.29 -13.85
N SER A 287 9.77 -24.30 -13.00
CA SER A 287 8.61 -24.42 -12.10
C SER A 287 8.95 -23.83 -10.73
N LYS A 288 8.06 -22.96 -10.21
CA LYS A 288 8.19 -22.35 -8.87
C LYS A 288 8.39 -23.42 -7.81
N LEU A 289 7.50 -24.43 -7.77
CA LEU A 289 7.51 -25.47 -6.75
C LEU A 289 8.75 -26.37 -6.87
N ASP A 290 9.24 -26.62 -8.08
CA ASP A 290 10.44 -27.43 -8.27
C ASP A 290 11.69 -26.72 -7.76
N ILE A 291 11.82 -25.41 -8.02
CA ILE A 291 12.91 -24.61 -7.44
C ILE A 291 12.82 -24.65 -5.91
N ILE A 292 11.64 -24.39 -5.33
CA ILE A 292 11.48 -24.39 -3.87
C ILE A 292 11.77 -25.77 -3.26
N LYS A 293 11.31 -26.87 -3.88
CA LYS A 293 11.57 -28.22 -3.37
C LYS A 293 13.03 -28.62 -3.49
N ASN A 294 13.60 -28.46 -4.68
CA ASN A 294 14.88 -29.07 -5.05
C ASN A 294 16.07 -28.17 -4.74
N GLU A 295 15.90 -26.85 -4.72
CA GLU A 295 17.01 -25.89 -4.51
C GLU A 295 16.93 -25.17 -3.16
N TYR A 296 15.77 -25.19 -2.48
CA TYR A 296 15.62 -24.60 -1.16
C TYR A 296 15.35 -25.63 -0.06
N LEU A 297 14.20 -26.31 -0.08
CA LEU A 297 13.76 -27.21 1.00
C LEU A 297 14.63 -28.46 1.14
N SER A 298 15.23 -28.93 0.04
CA SER A 298 16.20 -30.04 0.03
C SER A 298 17.41 -29.76 0.93
N ASN A 299 17.81 -28.50 1.09
CA ASN A 299 18.98 -28.08 1.86
C ASN A 299 18.75 -27.98 3.38
N PHE A 300 17.53 -28.25 3.86
CA PHE A 300 17.20 -28.23 5.29
C PHE A 300 16.96 -29.64 5.82
N ASP A 301 17.52 -29.95 6.99
CA ASP A 301 17.27 -31.18 7.75
C ASP A 301 15.91 -31.16 8.46
N TYR A 302 14.90 -30.58 7.82
CA TYR A 302 13.53 -30.58 8.34
C TYR A 302 12.80 -31.87 8.01
N PRO A 303 11.94 -32.37 8.92
CA PRO A 303 10.98 -33.42 8.59
C PRO A 303 10.12 -33.04 7.38
N ASN A 304 9.74 -34.05 6.59
CA ASN A 304 8.89 -33.86 5.40
C ASN A 304 7.57 -33.14 5.73
N GLY A 305 7.05 -33.32 6.94
CA GLY A 305 5.88 -32.59 7.43
C GLY A 305 6.07 -31.07 7.37
N ILE A 306 7.16 -30.54 7.95
CA ILE A 306 7.46 -29.08 7.92
C ILE A 306 7.65 -28.60 6.49
N LYS A 307 8.42 -29.34 5.68
CA LYS A 307 8.68 -28.99 4.27
C LYS A 307 7.35 -28.86 3.50
N GLY A 308 6.45 -29.83 3.65
CA GLY A 308 5.12 -29.80 3.04
C GLY A 308 4.23 -28.67 3.55
N LYS A 309 4.34 -28.28 4.83
CA LYS A 309 3.60 -27.12 5.36
C LYS A 309 4.12 -25.80 4.80
N LEU A 310 5.45 -25.64 4.71
CA LEU A 310 6.07 -24.47 4.09
C LEU A 310 5.67 -24.34 2.61
N GLU A 311 5.64 -25.45 1.87
CA GLU A 311 5.15 -25.48 0.48
C GLU A 311 3.69 -25.03 0.39
N LYS A 312 2.81 -25.61 1.23
CA LYS A 312 1.38 -25.24 1.26
C LYS A 312 1.18 -23.75 1.54
N VAL A 313 1.96 -23.20 2.46
CA VAL A 313 1.93 -21.77 2.78
C VAL A 313 2.42 -20.93 1.61
N PHE A 314 3.53 -21.30 0.98
CA PHE A 314 4.05 -20.59 -0.19
C PHE A 314 3.03 -20.59 -1.34
N THR A 315 2.42 -21.73 -1.66
CA THR A 315 1.38 -21.85 -2.69
C THR A 315 0.16 -20.96 -2.40
N TYR A 316 -0.27 -20.91 -1.14
CA TYR A 316 -1.35 -20.01 -0.73
C TYR A 316 -0.98 -18.54 -1.01
N LEU A 317 0.23 -18.12 -0.63
CA LEU A 317 0.69 -16.74 -0.86
C LEU A 317 0.86 -16.42 -2.35
N ASP A 318 1.39 -17.34 -3.15
CA ASP A 318 1.52 -17.19 -4.60
C ASP A 318 0.16 -16.87 -5.24
N GLN A 319 -0.84 -17.73 -5.02
CA GLN A 319 -2.19 -17.56 -5.55
C GLN A 319 -2.84 -16.24 -5.10
N LYS A 320 -2.74 -15.92 -3.81
CA LYS A 320 -3.38 -14.71 -3.27
C LYS A 320 -2.65 -13.42 -3.63
N SER A 321 -1.33 -13.46 -3.80
CA SER A 321 -0.56 -12.32 -4.29
C SER A 321 -0.92 -11.97 -5.74
N SER A 322 -1.08 -12.98 -6.61
CA SER A 322 -1.52 -12.79 -7.99
C SER A 322 -2.93 -12.19 -8.08
N THR A 323 -3.87 -12.70 -7.25
CA THR A 323 -5.23 -12.15 -7.16
C THR A 323 -5.21 -10.69 -6.68
N SER A 324 -4.45 -10.40 -5.62
CA SER A 324 -4.28 -9.05 -5.08
C SER A 324 -3.74 -8.08 -6.13
N SER A 325 -2.65 -8.47 -6.82
CA SER A 325 -2.01 -7.66 -7.85
C SER A 325 -2.93 -7.42 -9.04
N THR A 326 -3.79 -8.37 -9.40
CA THR A 326 -4.78 -8.21 -10.48
C THR A 326 -5.76 -7.07 -10.18
N PHE A 327 -6.31 -7.02 -8.96
CA PHE A 327 -7.18 -5.91 -8.57
C PHE A 327 -6.40 -4.60 -8.48
N LEU A 328 -5.18 -4.62 -7.95
CA LEU A 328 -4.37 -3.41 -7.80
C LEU A 328 -3.96 -2.79 -9.12
N ALA A 329 -3.51 -3.59 -10.09
CA ALA A 329 -3.13 -3.10 -11.42
C ALA A 329 -4.28 -2.33 -12.12
N ASN A 330 -5.53 -2.55 -11.70
CA ASN A 330 -6.72 -1.86 -12.21
C ASN A 330 -7.11 -0.62 -11.38
N ASN A 331 -6.44 -0.33 -10.27
CA ASN A 331 -6.69 0.85 -9.42
C ASN A 331 -6.06 2.12 -10.01
N LEU A 332 -6.39 2.47 -11.25
CA LEU A 332 -5.85 3.63 -11.98
C LEU A 332 -6.63 4.93 -11.67
N PRO A 333 -6.06 6.13 -11.86
CA PRO A 333 -6.60 7.37 -11.27
C PRO A 333 -7.97 7.82 -11.79
N SER A 334 -8.32 7.48 -13.03
CA SER A 334 -9.54 8.00 -13.65
C SER A 334 -10.83 7.35 -13.12
N ALA A 335 -11.92 8.11 -13.01
CA ALA A 335 -13.23 7.59 -12.58
C ALA A 335 -13.71 6.37 -13.38
N VAL A 336 -13.43 6.31 -14.68
CA VAL A 336 -13.76 5.15 -15.53
C VAL A 336 -12.99 3.91 -15.07
N ASN A 337 -11.71 4.05 -14.74
CA ASN A 337 -10.92 2.92 -14.25
C ASN A 337 -11.37 2.48 -12.86
N GLN A 338 -11.79 3.42 -12.02
CA GLN A 338 -12.34 3.12 -10.70
C GLN A 338 -13.68 2.36 -10.81
N ALA A 339 -14.54 2.75 -11.75
CA ALA A 339 -15.74 1.99 -12.09
C ALA A 339 -15.39 0.59 -12.65
N ASN A 340 -14.39 0.50 -13.53
CA ASN A 340 -13.94 -0.79 -14.08
C ASN A 340 -13.38 -1.72 -12.99
N LEU A 341 -12.65 -1.19 -12.01
CA LEU A 341 -12.19 -1.96 -10.86
C LEU A 341 -13.37 -2.47 -10.03
N PHE A 342 -14.37 -1.62 -9.76
CA PHE A 342 -15.61 -2.04 -9.09
C PHE A 342 -16.27 -3.21 -9.83
N LEU A 343 -16.44 -3.07 -11.14
CA LEU A 343 -17.03 -4.11 -11.99
C LEU A 343 -16.20 -5.40 -11.99
N LEU A 344 -14.86 -5.28 -11.98
CA LEU A 344 -13.94 -6.40 -12.02
C LEU A 344 -14.12 -7.31 -10.80
N TYR A 345 -14.02 -6.77 -9.57
CA TYR A 345 -14.17 -7.63 -8.39
C TYR A 345 -15.63 -8.05 -8.18
N ASN A 346 -16.60 -7.23 -8.59
CA ASN A 346 -18.00 -7.61 -8.52
C ASN A 346 -18.27 -8.85 -9.40
N LYS A 347 -17.81 -8.84 -10.64
CA LYS A 347 -17.86 -10.00 -11.53
C LYS A 347 -17.06 -11.19 -11.00
N PHE A 348 -15.89 -10.94 -10.40
CA PHE A 348 -15.06 -12.00 -9.81
C PHE A 348 -15.77 -12.74 -8.67
N TYR A 349 -16.44 -12.01 -7.76
CA TYR A 349 -17.11 -12.61 -6.61
C TYR A 349 -18.53 -13.08 -6.92
N LEU A 350 -19.34 -12.28 -7.61
CA LEU A 350 -20.76 -12.57 -7.82
C LEU A 350 -21.05 -13.33 -9.13
N GLY A 351 -20.10 -13.38 -10.07
CA GLY A 351 -20.32 -13.96 -11.40
C GLY A 351 -20.62 -15.47 -11.41
N SER A 352 -20.20 -16.20 -10.38
CA SER A 352 -20.47 -17.63 -10.21
C SER A 352 -21.73 -17.91 -9.37
N GLY A 353 -22.49 -16.87 -9.01
CA GLY A 353 -23.67 -16.99 -8.14
C GLY A 353 -23.33 -17.32 -6.69
N LEU A 354 -24.38 -17.52 -5.89
CA LEU A 354 -24.26 -17.78 -4.45
C LEU A 354 -23.45 -19.05 -4.14
N GLU A 355 -23.60 -20.10 -4.95
CA GLU A 355 -22.87 -21.36 -4.76
C GLU A 355 -21.35 -21.17 -4.91
N GLY A 356 -20.91 -20.39 -5.91
CA GLY A 356 -19.49 -20.08 -6.10
C GLY A 356 -18.87 -19.30 -4.93
N LEU A 357 -19.64 -18.37 -4.35
CA LEU A 357 -19.24 -17.63 -3.14
C LEU A 357 -19.09 -18.55 -1.92
N GLU A 358 -20.03 -19.48 -1.72
CA GLU A 358 -19.99 -20.41 -0.59
C GLU A 358 -18.91 -21.51 -0.74
N ALA A 359 -18.51 -21.85 -1.97
CA ALA A 359 -17.64 -23.00 -2.22
C ALA A 359 -16.12 -22.73 -2.11
N SER A 360 -15.58 -21.65 -2.70
CA SER A 360 -14.11 -21.52 -2.79
C SER A 360 -13.51 -20.14 -3.02
N LEU A 361 -14.30 -19.14 -3.44
CA LEU A 361 -13.75 -17.81 -3.76
C LEU A 361 -13.33 -17.00 -2.53
N LEU A 362 -14.02 -17.23 -1.39
CA LEU A 362 -13.83 -16.49 -0.14
C LEU A 362 -12.74 -17.10 0.75
N PHE A 363 -12.16 -16.27 1.63
CA PHE A 363 -11.20 -16.76 2.62
C PHE A 363 -11.91 -17.52 3.77
N PHE A 364 -13.12 -17.04 4.11
CA PHE A 364 -13.97 -17.55 5.19
C PHE A 364 -15.44 -17.78 4.76
N PRO A 365 -15.74 -18.78 3.93
CA PRO A 365 -17.11 -19.01 3.47
C PRO A 365 -18.14 -19.18 4.60
N SER A 366 -17.75 -19.79 5.72
CA SER A 366 -18.63 -19.93 6.89
C SER A 366 -19.01 -18.59 7.55
N ARG A 367 -18.10 -17.60 7.52
CA ARG A 367 -18.37 -16.25 8.04
C ARG A 367 -19.37 -15.52 7.16
N PHE A 368 -19.19 -15.60 5.83
CA PHE A 368 -20.14 -15.09 4.85
C PHE A 368 -21.53 -15.70 5.05
N LYS A 369 -21.62 -17.04 5.10
CA LYS A 369 -22.88 -17.76 5.30
C LYS A 369 -23.58 -17.37 6.60
N LYS A 370 -22.83 -17.25 7.70
CA LYS A 370 -23.38 -16.79 8.98
C LYS A 370 -23.94 -15.37 8.88
N LYS A 371 -23.23 -14.46 8.22
CA LYS A 371 -23.66 -13.07 8.05
C LYS A 371 -24.91 -12.99 7.16
N LEU A 372 -24.92 -13.72 6.05
CA LEU A 372 -26.05 -13.83 5.13
C LEU A 372 -27.30 -14.41 5.82
N ASN A 373 -27.16 -15.50 6.57
CA ASN A 373 -28.27 -16.10 7.31
C ASN A 373 -28.84 -15.15 8.37
N ASN A 374 -27.98 -14.40 9.05
CA ASN A 374 -28.41 -13.39 10.01
C ASN A 374 -29.16 -12.24 9.31
N TYR A 375 -28.73 -11.81 8.12
CA TYR A 375 -29.48 -10.86 7.33
C TYR A 375 -30.87 -11.42 6.96
N ASN A 376 -30.90 -12.61 6.35
CA ASN A 376 -32.13 -13.26 5.87
C ASN A 376 -33.14 -13.58 6.98
N SER A 377 -32.69 -13.79 8.21
CA SER A 377 -33.58 -14.06 9.35
C SER A 377 -34.26 -12.80 9.90
N ASN A 378 -33.77 -11.61 9.55
CA ASN A 378 -34.24 -10.33 10.06
C ASN A 378 -34.96 -9.46 9.01
N HIS A 379 -35.06 -9.93 7.76
CA HIS A 379 -35.63 -9.17 6.64
C HIS A 379 -36.67 -10.00 5.89
N GLU A 380 -37.74 -9.34 5.45
CA GLU A 380 -38.84 -9.99 4.72
C GLU A 380 -38.41 -10.49 3.33
N ASN A 381 -37.46 -9.80 2.69
CA ASN A 381 -36.95 -10.14 1.36
C ASN A 381 -35.53 -10.73 1.45
N PRO A 382 -35.38 -12.07 1.53
CA PRO A 382 -34.08 -12.70 1.71
C PRO A 382 -33.22 -12.60 0.46
N ILE A 383 -31.91 -12.48 0.66
CA ILE A 383 -30.89 -12.62 -0.39
C ILE A 383 -30.70 -14.13 -0.63
N ASN A 384 -31.31 -14.63 -1.70
CA ASN A 384 -31.20 -16.01 -2.18
C ASN A 384 -30.35 -16.08 -3.46
N SER A 385 -30.25 -17.26 -4.08
CA SER A 385 -29.46 -17.44 -5.31
C SER A 385 -29.94 -16.55 -6.47
N ASN A 386 -31.25 -16.35 -6.64
CA ASN A 386 -31.80 -15.47 -7.67
C ASN A 386 -31.41 -14.01 -7.40
N ALA A 387 -31.51 -13.55 -6.14
CA ALA A 387 -31.07 -12.21 -5.77
C ALA A 387 -29.60 -11.95 -6.12
N ILE A 388 -28.70 -12.92 -5.91
CA ILE A 388 -27.29 -12.77 -6.32
C ILE A 388 -27.14 -12.69 -7.84
N ILE A 389 -27.93 -13.46 -8.60
CA ILE A 389 -27.96 -13.39 -10.08
C ILE A 389 -28.42 -12.00 -10.52
N ASP A 390 -29.49 -11.46 -9.90
CA ASP A 390 -30.02 -10.14 -10.20
C ASP A 390 -29.02 -9.04 -9.89
N ILE A 391 -28.32 -9.13 -8.75
CA ILE A 391 -27.24 -8.21 -8.37
C ILE A 391 -26.06 -8.27 -9.36
N ASN A 392 -25.68 -9.46 -9.82
CA ASN A 392 -24.65 -9.59 -10.85
C ASN A 392 -25.13 -9.02 -12.20
N ASN A 393 -26.39 -9.22 -12.55
CA ASN A 393 -26.99 -8.73 -13.78
C ASN A 393 -27.10 -7.20 -13.81
N ILE A 394 -27.59 -6.57 -12.73
CA ILE A 394 -27.64 -5.09 -12.65
C ILE A 394 -26.24 -4.47 -12.75
N SER A 395 -25.23 -5.20 -12.27
CA SER A 395 -23.84 -4.78 -12.37
C SER A 395 -23.32 -4.69 -13.81
N ASN A 396 -23.86 -5.50 -14.73
CA ASN A 396 -23.58 -5.34 -16.16
C ASN A 396 -24.15 -4.03 -16.72
N PHE A 397 -25.25 -3.50 -16.16
CA PHE A 397 -25.81 -2.22 -16.59
C PHE A 397 -24.95 -1.03 -16.13
N PHE A 398 -24.27 -1.12 -14.99
CA PHE A 398 -23.27 -0.12 -14.58
C PHE A 398 -22.15 0.06 -15.61
N SER A 399 -21.77 -1.00 -16.35
CA SER A 399 -20.78 -0.90 -17.43
C SER A 399 -21.24 -0.02 -18.60
N LEU A 400 -22.56 0.16 -18.79
CA LEU A 400 -23.16 0.97 -19.85
C LEU A 400 -23.20 2.47 -19.52
N VAL A 401 -22.86 2.86 -18.28
CA VAL A 401 -22.95 4.24 -17.75
C VAL A 401 -21.58 4.92 -17.70
N SER A 402 -20.61 4.49 -18.52
CA SER A 402 -19.21 4.95 -18.44
C SER A 402 -18.96 6.45 -18.77
N GLU A 403 -20.01 7.28 -18.90
CA GLU A 403 -19.91 8.74 -18.81
C GLU A 403 -19.66 9.18 -17.36
N LYS A 404 -18.56 9.91 -17.15
CA LYS A 404 -17.84 10.05 -15.86
C LYS A 404 -18.62 10.65 -14.70
N ASP A 405 -19.44 11.66 -14.95
CA ASP A 405 -20.05 12.43 -13.85
C ASP A 405 -21.35 11.79 -13.35
N GLN A 406 -22.03 11.03 -14.21
CA GLN A 406 -23.33 10.44 -13.90
C GLN A 406 -23.18 9.10 -13.17
N PHE A 407 -22.16 8.31 -13.51
CA PHE A 407 -21.88 7.05 -12.79
C PHE A 407 -21.72 7.28 -11.28
N ASN A 408 -20.95 8.30 -10.88
CA ASN A 408 -20.73 8.60 -9.47
C ASN A 408 -22.02 9.04 -8.75
N ILE A 409 -22.93 9.74 -9.43
CA ILE A 409 -24.23 10.12 -8.85
C ILE A 409 -25.08 8.88 -8.58
N LEU A 410 -25.21 7.99 -9.57
CA LEU A 410 -25.96 6.73 -9.40
C LEU A 410 -25.34 5.86 -8.32
N PHE A 411 -24.01 5.74 -8.33
CA PHE A 411 -23.25 4.96 -7.37
C PHE A 411 -23.43 5.51 -5.95
N GLN A 412 -23.32 6.82 -5.77
CA GLN A 412 -23.50 7.47 -4.47
C GLN A 412 -24.94 7.33 -3.96
N LYS A 413 -25.96 7.33 -4.83
CA LYS A 413 -27.35 7.09 -4.41
C LYS A 413 -27.56 5.68 -3.86
N ILE A 414 -26.90 4.67 -4.43
CA ILE A 414 -27.06 3.26 -4.01
C ILE A 414 -26.17 2.95 -2.80
N PHE A 415 -24.90 3.35 -2.82
CA PHE A 415 -23.90 2.95 -1.84
C PHE A 415 -23.59 4.02 -0.78
N ASN A 416 -24.10 5.25 -0.96
CA ASN A 416 -23.78 6.41 -0.12
C ASN A 416 -22.26 6.68 0.02
N LYS A 417 -21.48 6.34 -1.01
CA LYS A 417 -20.02 6.51 -1.08
C LYS A 417 -19.60 6.84 -2.51
N GLN A 418 -18.44 7.45 -2.69
CA GLN A 418 -17.82 7.50 -4.03
C GLN A 418 -17.21 6.13 -4.37
N VAL A 419 -17.13 5.81 -5.66
CA VAL A 419 -16.55 4.54 -6.12
C VAL A 419 -15.10 4.36 -5.68
N VAL A 420 -14.34 5.46 -5.58
CA VAL A 420 -12.94 5.45 -5.12
C VAL A 420 -12.85 4.96 -3.68
N ASP A 421 -13.65 5.54 -2.77
CA ASP A 421 -13.65 5.18 -1.35
C ASP A 421 -14.12 3.74 -1.16
N PHE A 422 -15.12 3.34 -1.96
CA PHE A 422 -15.64 1.99 -1.98
C PHE A 422 -14.57 0.96 -2.41
N ASN A 423 -13.75 1.29 -3.42
CA ASN A 423 -12.62 0.45 -3.85
C ASN A 423 -11.52 0.34 -2.77
N TYR A 424 -11.23 1.40 -2.01
CA TYR A 424 -10.27 1.32 -0.90
C TYR A 424 -10.82 0.51 0.29
N ASP A 425 -12.11 0.62 0.59
CA ASP A 425 -12.76 -0.24 1.58
C ASP A 425 -12.71 -1.72 1.15
N PHE A 426 -12.86 -2.01 -0.14
CA PHE A 426 -12.63 -3.35 -0.70
C PHE A 426 -11.20 -3.83 -0.45
N PHE A 427 -10.16 -3.05 -0.85
CA PHE A 427 -8.76 -3.45 -0.64
C PHE A 427 -8.44 -3.71 0.83
N ASN A 428 -8.87 -2.82 1.73
CA ASN A 428 -8.66 -2.98 3.16
C ASN A 428 -9.33 -4.25 3.71
N SER A 429 -10.56 -4.55 3.27
CA SER A 429 -11.30 -5.74 3.69
C SER A 429 -10.71 -7.04 3.12
N PHE A 430 -10.28 -7.00 1.84
CA PHE A 430 -9.59 -8.10 1.17
C PHE A 430 -8.29 -8.46 1.87
N LEU A 431 -7.42 -7.48 2.11
CA LEU A 431 -6.12 -7.68 2.73
C LEU A 431 -6.26 -8.13 4.20
N LYS A 432 -7.29 -7.63 4.91
CA LYS A 432 -7.63 -8.10 6.26
C LYS A 432 -7.98 -9.59 6.26
N SER A 433 -8.93 -10.03 5.43
CA SER A 433 -9.32 -11.45 5.36
C SER A 433 -8.17 -12.34 4.91
N LEU A 434 -7.36 -11.88 3.94
CA LEU A 434 -6.15 -12.59 3.50
C LEU A 434 -5.19 -12.83 4.66
N ASN A 435 -4.88 -11.78 5.43
CA ASN A 435 -3.94 -11.87 6.54
C ASN A 435 -4.50 -12.72 7.70
N GLU A 436 -5.79 -12.57 8.05
CA GLU A 436 -6.42 -13.43 9.06
C GLU A 436 -6.35 -14.91 8.64
N LYS A 437 -6.62 -15.20 7.37
CA LYS A 437 -6.57 -16.57 6.84
C LYS A 437 -5.15 -17.12 6.83
N PHE A 438 -4.17 -16.29 6.50
CA PHE A 438 -2.75 -16.63 6.57
C PHE A 438 -2.34 -16.99 8.00
N LEU A 439 -2.74 -16.18 8.99
CA LEU A 439 -2.47 -16.46 10.41
C LEU A 439 -3.15 -17.74 10.90
N GLN A 440 -4.37 -18.01 10.46
CA GLN A 440 -5.07 -19.27 10.77
C GLN A 440 -4.40 -20.47 10.11
N LEU A 441 -3.92 -20.35 8.87
CA LEU A 441 -3.17 -21.40 8.20
C LEU A 441 -1.92 -21.77 9.00
N ILE A 442 -1.10 -20.78 9.38
CA ILE A 442 0.10 -21.00 10.19
C ILE A 442 -0.24 -21.68 11.52
N SER A 443 -1.25 -21.16 12.22
CA SER A 443 -1.64 -21.69 13.53
C SER A 443 -2.20 -23.11 13.45
N GLY A 444 -3.00 -23.40 12.41
CA GLY A 444 -3.53 -24.74 12.17
C GLY A 444 -2.42 -25.73 11.79
N GLU A 445 -1.46 -25.32 10.97
CA GLU A 445 -0.31 -26.17 10.67
C GLU A 445 0.54 -26.43 11.91
N GLU A 446 0.78 -25.43 12.78
CA GLU A 446 1.49 -25.61 14.05
C GLU A 446 0.80 -26.62 15.00
N ILE A 447 -0.54 -26.61 15.06
CA ILE A 447 -1.29 -27.57 15.89
C ILE A 447 -1.07 -29.00 15.40
N ILE A 448 -1.32 -29.26 14.11
CA ILE A 448 -1.13 -30.60 13.49
C ILE A 448 0.30 -31.08 13.75
N LEU A 449 1.24 -30.18 13.58
CA LEU A 449 2.64 -30.43 13.78
C LEU A 449 2.98 -30.77 15.25
N SER A 450 2.40 -30.06 16.21
CA SER A 450 2.61 -30.36 17.64
C SER A 450 2.03 -31.71 18.05
N GLU A 451 0.97 -32.17 17.38
CA GLU A 451 0.31 -33.46 17.62
C GLU A 451 1.07 -34.66 17.02
N ASP A 452 1.83 -34.44 15.94
CA ASP A 452 2.64 -35.47 15.26
C ASP A 452 3.84 -36.01 16.10
N GLY A 453 4.03 -35.56 17.35
CA GLY A 453 5.01 -36.10 18.30
C GLY A 453 6.49 -35.93 17.93
N SER A 454 6.80 -35.20 16.85
CA SER A 454 8.16 -34.93 16.41
C SER A 454 8.79 -33.86 17.31
N GLU A 455 9.86 -34.22 18.03
CA GLU A 455 10.70 -33.24 18.73
C GLU A 455 11.21 -32.20 17.75
N ARG A 456 10.82 -30.95 17.96
CA ARG A 456 11.20 -29.84 17.09
C ARG A 456 11.86 -28.73 17.87
N LYS A 457 12.96 -28.24 17.29
CA LYS A 457 13.73 -27.13 17.84
C LYS A 457 13.03 -25.78 17.64
N GLU A 458 12.21 -25.65 16.61
CA GLU A 458 11.59 -24.36 16.22
C GLU A 458 10.07 -24.49 16.06
N LYS A 459 9.38 -23.46 16.53
CA LYS A 459 7.92 -23.31 16.44
C LYS A 459 7.52 -22.84 15.04
N PHE A 460 6.49 -23.43 14.43
CA PHE A 460 5.92 -22.98 13.17
C PHE A 460 5.03 -21.75 13.39
N ASP A 461 5.65 -20.62 13.73
CA ASP A 461 4.96 -19.36 13.94
C ASP A 461 5.14 -18.37 12.76
N PHE A 462 4.49 -17.22 12.86
CA PHE A 462 4.55 -16.19 11.82
C PHE A 462 5.98 -15.76 11.49
N SER A 463 6.85 -15.61 12.49
CA SER A 463 8.23 -15.15 12.26
C SER A 463 9.04 -16.23 11.55
N PHE A 464 8.88 -17.49 11.98
CA PHE A 464 9.47 -18.64 11.31
C PHE A 464 9.03 -18.71 9.84
N THR A 465 7.71 -18.69 9.59
CA THR A 465 7.14 -18.73 8.24
C THR A 465 7.65 -17.57 7.39
N MET A 466 7.65 -16.34 7.89
CA MET A 466 8.10 -15.17 7.15
C MET A 466 9.58 -15.24 6.76
N ASN A 467 10.45 -15.74 7.65
CA ASN A 467 11.86 -15.97 7.34
C ASN A 467 12.02 -16.96 6.18
N HIS A 468 11.25 -18.06 6.18
CA HIS A 468 11.27 -19.02 5.07
C HIS A 468 10.73 -18.44 3.76
N ILE A 469 9.63 -17.70 3.79
CA ILE A 469 9.09 -17.03 2.59
C ILE A 469 10.12 -16.06 1.99
N CYS A 470 10.78 -15.25 2.81
CA CYS A 470 11.85 -14.35 2.33
C CYS A 470 12.98 -15.12 1.64
N ARG A 471 13.42 -16.24 2.22
CA ARG A 471 14.49 -17.06 1.63
C ARG A 471 14.04 -17.81 0.37
N MET A 472 12.79 -18.25 0.30
CA MET A 472 12.22 -18.85 -0.92
C MET A 472 12.23 -17.83 -2.06
N ILE A 473 11.78 -16.59 -1.80
CA ILE A 473 11.85 -15.50 -2.77
C ILE A 473 13.30 -15.19 -3.18
N TYR A 474 14.25 -15.21 -2.23
CA TYR A 474 15.68 -15.08 -2.55
C TYR A 474 16.13 -16.13 -3.57
N VAL A 475 15.82 -17.41 -3.34
CA VAL A 475 16.24 -18.51 -4.23
C VAL A 475 15.62 -18.37 -5.62
N LEU A 476 14.35 -17.97 -5.71
CA LEU A 476 13.71 -17.70 -7.00
C LEU A 476 14.42 -16.58 -7.76
N ILE A 477 14.74 -15.46 -7.09
CA ILE A 477 15.45 -14.35 -7.71
C ILE A 477 16.86 -14.78 -8.14
N ASP A 478 17.59 -15.48 -7.26
CA ASP A 478 18.94 -15.95 -7.54
C ASP A 478 18.97 -16.90 -8.75
N LYS A 479 18.01 -17.81 -8.83
CA LYS A 479 17.89 -18.77 -9.93
C LYS A 479 17.59 -18.09 -11.26
N LEU A 480 16.63 -17.16 -11.26
CA LEU A 480 16.12 -16.55 -12.49
C LEU A 480 17.00 -15.43 -13.02
N PHE A 481 17.42 -14.53 -12.15
CA PHE A 481 17.94 -13.23 -12.55
C PHE A 481 19.45 -13.08 -12.33
N LEU A 482 20.05 -13.87 -11.42
CA LEU A 482 21.41 -13.60 -10.95
C LEU A 482 22.46 -14.50 -11.64
N LYS A 483 23.23 -13.88 -12.54
CA LYS A 483 24.42 -14.43 -13.22
C LYS A 483 25.60 -13.47 -13.15
N GLU A 484 26.79 -13.87 -13.60
CA GLU A 484 27.93 -12.93 -13.66
C GLU A 484 27.65 -11.80 -14.65
N ASP A 485 27.08 -12.12 -15.81
CA ASP A 485 26.52 -11.16 -16.77
C ASP A 485 24.98 -11.30 -16.81
N PRO A 486 24.20 -10.21 -16.64
CA PRO A 486 22.74 -10.22 -16.80
C PRO A 486 22.27 -10.81 -18.13
N SER A 487 23.08 -10.72 -19.19
CA SER A 487 22.75 -11.26 -20.52
C SER A 487 22.65 -12.78 -20.50
N GLU A 488 23.47 -13.47 -19.69
CA GLU A 488 23.40 -14.93 -19.51
C GLU A 488 22.11 -15.36 -18.80
N ALA A 489 21.55 -14.50 -17.94
CA ALA A 489 20.28 -14.79 -17.28
C ALA A 489 19.09 -14.80 -18.26
N SER A 490 19.24 -14.22 -19.46
CA SER A 490 18.19 -14.23 -20.50
C SER A 490 17.79 -15.67 -20.88
N ASP A 491 18.74 -16.61 -20.87
CA ASP A 491 18.52 -18.02 -21.23
C ASP A 491 17.57 -18.76 -20.27
N ASN A 492 17.33 -18.21 -19.09
CA ASN A 492 16.37 -18.74 -18.13
C ASN A 492 14.91 -18.49 -18.56
N PHE A 493 14.67 -17.53 -19.46
CA PHE A 493 13.33 -17.08 -19.84
C PHE A 493 12.85 -17.70 -21.16
N ILE A 494 11.53 -17.77 -21.32
CA ILE A 494 10.90 -18.28 -22.55
C ILE A 494 11.12 -17.31 -23.72
N ASP A 495 11.12 -15.99 -23.44
CA ASP A 495 11.38 -14.91 -24.40
C ASP A 495 12.70 -14.17 -24.09
N PRO A 496 13.86 -14.76 -24.45
CA PRO A 496 15.18 -14.21 -24.14
C PRO A 496 15.54 -12.96 -24.98
N PHE A 497 14.93 -12.77 -26.15
CA PHE A 497 15.27 -11.69 -27.08
C PHE A 497 14.31 -10.50 -27.03
N GLY A 498 13.11 -10.67 -26.47
CA GLY A 498 12.13 -9.61 -26.26
C GLY A 498 12.19 -9.03 -24.86
N ARG A 499 11.33 -9.51 -23.97
CA ARG A 499 11.12 -8.93 -22.64
C ARG A 499 12.34 -9.07 -21.72
N TYR A 500 13.08 -10.16 -21.84
CA TYR A 500 14.13 -10.56 -20.89
C TYR A 500 15.56 -10.48 -21.45
N VAL A 501 15.90 -9.38 -22.13
CA VAL A 501 17.29 -9.08 -22.50
C VAL A 501 18.11 -8.59 -21.29
N GLY A 502 19.43 -8.77 -21.32
CA GLY A 502 20.32 -8.47 -20.18
C GLY A 502 20.13 -7.09 -19.52
N LYS A 503 19.95 -6.02 -20.30
CA LYS A 503 19.67 -4.67 -19.75
C LYS A 503 18.32 -4.58 -19.02
N ASN A 504 17.31 -5.31 -19.48
CA ASN A 504 16.00 -5.34 -18.85
C ASN A 504 16.07 -6.16 -17.56
N ILE A 505 16.81 -7.29 -17.57
CA ILE A 505 17.07 -8.09 -16.37
C ILE A 505 17.78 -7.24 -15.31
N ALA A 506 18.85 -6.54 -15.69
CA ALA A 506 19.56 -5.63 -14.78
C ALA A 506 18.63 -4.57 -14.19
N LEU A 507 17.73 -4.00 -15.01
CA LEU A 507 16.72 -3.06 -14.54
C LEU A 507 15.71 -3.72 -13.58
N ARG A 508 15.17 -4.89 -13.90
CA ARG A 508 14.22 -5.62 -13.02
C ARG A 508 14.82 -5.92 -11.65
N ILE A 509 16.09 -6.26 -11.61
CA ILE A 509 16.83 -6.49 -10.37
C ILE A 509 16.98 -5.19 -9.57
N LEU A 510 17.27 -4.07 -10.24
CA LEU A 510 17.35 -2.77 -9.60
C LEU A 510 15.98 -2.30 -9.09
N GLU A 511 14.90 -2.58 -9.82
CA GLU A 511 13.51 -2.29 -9.44
C GLU A 511 13.05 -3.01 -8.17
N LEU A 512 13.66 -4.15 -7.80
CA LEU A 512 13.40 -4.78 -6.51
C LEU A 512 13.63 -3.81 -5.34
N GLU A 513 14.58 -2.89 -5.48
CA GLU A 513 14.85 -1.87 -4.46
C GLU A 513 13.71 -0.84 -4.32
N LEU A 514 12.91 -0.60 -5.37
CA LEU A 514 11.76 0.33 -5.32
C LEU A 514 10.67 -0.17 -4.37
N PHE A 515 10.54 -1.48 -4.16
CA PHE A 515 9.56 -2.03 -3.23
C PHE A 515 9.78 -1.56 -1.77
N GLN A 516 10.97 -1.08 -1.42
CA GLN A 516 11.21 -0.47 -0.11
C GLN A 516 10.60 0.93 0.03
N ASP A 517 10.21 1.56 -1.08
CA ASP A 517 9.64 2.91 -1.16
C ASP A 517 8.18 2.90 -1.64
N MET A 518 7.84 2.01 -2.58
CA MET A 518 6.51 1.79 -3.16
C MET A 518 6.21 0.29 -3.13
N ASN A 519 5.65 -0.20 -2.02
CA ASN A 519 5.46 -1.63 -1.77
C ASN A 519 4.13 -2.20 -2.30
N PHE A 520 3.56 -1.55 -3.32
CA PHE A 520 2.37 -1.97 -4.06
C PHE A 520 2.76 -2.34 -5.51
N SER A 521 1.81 -2.87 -6.29
CA SER A 521 2.01 -3.33 -7.67
C SER A 521 2.86 -2.39 -8.54
N ASP A 522 3.82 -2.96 -9.27
CA ASP A 522 4.73 -2.23 -10.18
C ASP A 522 4.00 -1.56 -11.35
N ASP A 523 2.82 -2.08 -11.72
CA ASP A 523 1.94 -1.49 -12.72
C ASP A 523 1.44 -0.09 -12.32
N LEU A 524 1.35 0.20 -11.02
CA LEU A 524 0.88 1.49 -10.51
C LEU A 524 1.98 2.52 -10.30
N TRP A 525 3.26 2.11 -10.23
CA TRP A 525 4.36 3.03 -9.93
C TRP A 525 4.45 4.21 -10.89
N PRO A 526 4.28 4.06 -12.23
CA PRO A 526 4.34 5.19 -13.15
C PRO A 526 3.26 6.23 -12.84
N ASP A 527 1.99 5.83 -12.77
CA ASP A 527 0.87 6.74 -12.50
C ASP A 527 0.99 7.38 -11.11
N PHE A 528 1.44 6.61 -10.12
CA PHE A 528 1.72 7.11 -8.78
C PHE A 528 2.80 8.21 -8.81
N LEU A 529 3.95 7.97 -9.45
CA LEU A 529 5.06 8.94 -9.52
C LEU A 529 4.69 10.20 -10.31
N ILE A 530 3.91 10.05 -11.38
CA ILE A 530 3.39 11.16 -12.18
C ILE A 530 2.45 12.03 -11.35
N SER A 531 1.49 11.40 -10.68
CA SER A 531 0.53 12.07 -9.79
C SER A 531 1.22 12.76 -8.62
N TRP A 532 2.17 12.08 -8.01
CA TRP A 532 3.00 12.63 -6.94
C TRP A 532 3.77 13.89 -7.37
N ASN A 533 4.17 13.99 -8.64
CA ASN A 533 4.93 15.14 -9.14
C ASN A 533 4.09 16.09 -10.00
N ARG A 534 2.75 16.01 -9.95
CA ARG A 534 1.82 16.79 -10.78
C ARG A 534 2.13 18.29 -10.82
N ASN A 535 2.38 18.92 -9.68
CA ASN A 535 2.71 20.36 -9.63
C ASN A 535 4.01 20.71 -10.38
N LYS A 536 5.03 19.83 -10.33
CA LYS A 536 6.28 20.02 -11.06
C LYS A 536 6.09 19.82 -12.56
N ILE A 537 5.22 18.88 -12.95
CA ILE A 537 4.85 18.60 -14.34
C ILE A 537 4.18 19.83 -14.96
N ASN A 538 3.14 20.34 -14.31
CA ASN A 538 2.41 21.51 -14.79
C ASN A 538 3.30 22.75 -14.91
N LYS A 539 4.27 22.93 -13.99
CA LYS A 539 5.26 24.01 -14.09
C LYS A 539 6.22 23.80 -15.28
N LYS A 540 6.76 22.59 -15.44
CA LYS A 540 7.66 22.27 -16.56
C LYS A 540 7.01 22.47 -17.93
N LEU A 541 5.73 22.13 -18.08
CA LEU A 541 5.01 22.33 -19.35
C LEU A 541 4.94 23.81 -19.73
N LYS A 542 4.73 24.70 -18.75
CA LYS A 542 4.82 26.15 -18.94
C LYS A 542 6.23 26.58 -19.34
N ASP A 543 7.27 26.01 -18.72
CA ASP A 543 8.67 26.32 -19.05
C ASP A 543 9.05 25.89 -20.50
N PHE A 544 8.32 24.96 -21.10
CA PHE A 544 8.52 24.51 -22.49
C PHE A 544 7.70 25.30 -23.52
N ASP A 545 7.02 26.38 -23.12
CA ASP A 545 6.09 27.15 -23.97
C ASP A 545 4.94 26.29 -24.54
N VAL A 546 4.59 25.24 -23.79
CA VAL A 546 3.55 24.29 -24.15
C VAL A 546 2.29 24.65 -23.37
N ASP A 547 1.35 25.33 -24.02
CA ASP A 547 0.02 25.61 -23.44
C ASP A 547 -0.89 24.37 -23.52
N ILE A 548 -0.42 23.26 -22.97
CA ILE A 548 -1.20 22.01 -22.85
C ILE A 548 -1.70 21.90 -21.43
N ASN A 549 -3.01 21.98 -21.30
CA ASN A 549 -3.69 21.67 -20.05
C ASN A 549 -3.90 20.14 -19.95
N ILE A 550 -3.13 19.48 -19.10
CA ILE A 550 -3.31 18.04 -18.82
C ILE A 550 -4.50 17.88 -17.89
N SER A 551 -5.49 17.11 -18.34
CA SER A 551 -6.71 16.84 -17.56
C SER A 551 -6.41 16.11 -16.25
N GLU A 552 -7.11 16.52 -15.20
CA GLU A 552 -7.06 15.92 -13.84
C GLU A 552 -7.32 14.42 -13.80
N LYS A 553 -8.05 13.88 -14.79
CA LYS A 553 -8.36 12.46 -14.90
C LYS A 553 -7.13 11.55 -15.00
N HIS A 554 -5.97 12.11 -15.32
CA HIS A 554 -4.70 11.40 -15.48
C HIS A 554 -3.92 11.29 -14.17
N PHE A 555 -4.37 11.92 -13.10
CA PHE A 555 -3.65 11.98 -11.83
C PHE A 555 -4.50 11.43 -10.70
N TYR A 556 -3.86 10.70 -9.78
CA TYR A 556 -4.44 10.40 -8.49
C TYR A 556 -4.63 11.69 -7.70
N THR A 557 -5.72 11.76 -6.95
CA THR A 557 -5.88 12.79 -5.92
C THR A 557 -4.87 12.55 -4.78
N ASN A 558 -4.62 13.60 -3.98
CA ASN A 558 -3.75 13.46 -2.79
C ASN A 558 -4.29 12.40 -1.81
N GLU A 559 -5.61 12.30 -1.69
CA GLU A 559 -6.26 11.29 -0.87
C GLU A 559 -5.99 9.87 -1.37
N GLN A 560 -6.16 9.63 -2.68
CA GLN A 560 -5.84 8.32 -3.28
C GLN A 560 -4.36 7.94 -3.07
N ILE A 561 -3.45 8.89 -3.24
CA ILE A 561 -2.02 8.71 -2.96
C ILE A 561 -1.79 8.28 -1.50
N ASN A 562 -2.45 8.94 -0.55
CA ASN A 562 -2.32 8.57 0.86
C ASN A 562 -2.89 7.19 1.16
N GLN A 563 -4.06 6.87 0.62
CA GLN A 563 -4.70 5.57 0.83
C GLN A 563 -3.79 4.44 0.33
N LEU A 564 -3.15 4.59 -0.83
CA LEU A 564 -2.13 3.65 -1.31
C LEU A 564 -0.98 3.46 -0.31
N PHE A 565 -0.47 4.51 0.32
CA PHE A 565 0.54 4.35 1.37
C PHE A 565 -0.03 3.70 2.63
N ILE A 566 -1.21 4.13 3.06
CA ILE A 566 -1.81 3.72 4.34
C ILE A 566 -2.11 2.22 4.32
N THR A 567 -2.78 1.75 3.26
CA THR A 567 -3.22 0.36 3.12
C THR A 567 -2.07 -0.66 3.23
N TYR A 568 -0.85 -0.31 2.82
CA TYR A 568 0.29 -1.24 2.76
C TYR A 568 1.34 -1.06 3.85
N ASN A 569 1.40 0.11 4.47
CA ASN A 569 2.44 0.43 5.45
C ASN A 569 1.91 0.39 6.89
N PHE A 570 0.61 0.31 7.08
CA PHE A 570 -0.03 0.45 8.37
C PHE A 570 -1.03 -0.69 8.63
N ASP A 571 -1.34 -0.95 9.91
CA ASP A 571 -2.27 -1.97 10.35
C ASP A 571 -3.73 -1.57 10.04
N PHE A 572 -4.61 -2.57 9.93
CA PHE A 572 -6.01 -2.29 9.65
C PHE A 572 -6.72 -1.68 10.87
N PRO A 573 -7.63 -0.72 10.68
CA PRO A 573 -8.49 -0.23 11.75
C PRO A 573 -9.22 -1.39 12.44
N SER A 574 -9.38 -1.33 13.77
CA SER A 574 -10.05 -2.40 14.52
C SER A 574 -11.50 -2.65 14.08
N LYS A 575 -12.16 -1.65 13.50
CA LYS A 575 -13.53 -1.71 12.96
C LYS A 575 -13.59 -2.12 11.49
N GLN A 576 -12.46 -2.31 10.80
CA GLN A 576 -12.47 -2.71 9.39
C GLN A 576 -13.22 -4.04 9.24
N LEU A 577 -14.15 -4.13 8.31
CA LEU A 577 -14.85 -5.38 8.02
C LEU A 577 -13.90 -6.38 7.37
N CYS A 578 -14.15 -7.67 7.58
CA CYS A 578 -13.55 -8.69 6.71
C CYS A 578 -14.25 -8.68 5.36
N LEU A 579 -13.57 -9.12 4.30
CA LEU A 579 -14.13 -9.19 2.95
C LEU A 579 -15.51 -9.84 2.93
N GLU A 580 -15.67 -10.94 3.67
CA GLU A 580 -16.93 -11.70 3.73
C GLU A 580 -18.10 -10.91 4.33
N GLU A 581 -17.81 -10.00 5.26
CA GLU A 581 -18.81 -9.13 5.86
C GLU A 581 -19.08 -7.92 4.96
N TRP A 582 -18.01 -7.33 4.43
CA TRP A 582 -18.08 -6.20 3.51
C TRP A 582 -18.85 -6.54 2.23
N LEU A 583 -18.66 -7.73 1.66
CA LEU A 583 -19.42 -8.18 0.49
C LEU A 583 -20.93 -8.20 0.78
N ILE A 584 -21.35 -8.54 2.00
CA ILE A 584 -22.76 -8.50 2.37
C ILE A 584 -23.20 -7.06 2.65
N GLU A 585 -22.58 -6.41 3.64
CA GLU A 585 -23.03 -5.13 4.20
C GLU A 585 -22.89 -3.95 3.24
N ASP A 586 -21.79 -3.90 2.49
CA ASP A 586 -21.45 -2.74 1.65
C ASP A 586 -21.77 -2.98 0.18
N LEU A 587 -21.76 -4.23 -0.31
CA LEU A 587 -21.99 -4.53 -1.74
C LEU A 587 -23.37 -5.15 -2.03
N ILE A 588 -23.65 -6.34 -1.48
CA ILE A 588 -24.83 -7.14 -1.85
C ILE A 588 -26.11 -6.50 -1.28
N GLU A 589 -26.14 -6.18 0.00
CA GLU A 589 -27.31 -5.63 0.68
C GLU A 589 -27.78 -4.29 0.06
N PRO A 590 -26.90 -3.30 -0.20
CA PRO A 590 -27.34 -2.05 -0.81
C PRO A 590 -27.93 -2.21 -2.21
N ILE A 591 -27.35 -3.09 -3.04
CA ILE A 591 -27.89 -3.37 -4.37
C ILE A 591 -29.23 -4.11 -4.26
N HIS A 592 -29.32 -5.13 -3.42
CA HIS A 592 -30.56 -5.87 -3.18
C HIS A 592 -31.70 -4.96 -2.73
N ASN A 593 -31.43 -4.11 -1.74
CA ASN A 593 -32.39 -3.15 -1.21
C ASN A 593 -32.81 -2.13 -2.26
N PHE A 594 -31.89 -1.69 -3.13
CA PHE A 594 -32.22 -0.84 -4.26
C PHE A 594 -33.15 -1.55 -5.26
N ILE A 595 -32.85 -2.81 -5.62
CA ILE A 595 -33.68 -3.61 -6.53
C ILE A 595 -35.11 -3.74 -5.99
N ILE A 596 -35.24 -4.15 -4.73
CA ILE A 596 -36.52 -4.31 -4.06
C ILE A 596 -37.25 -2.98 -3.96
N LYS A 597 -36.58 -1.90 -3.56
CA LYS A 597 -37.21 -0.59 -3.41
C LYS A 597 -37.91 -0.17 -4.71
N ILE A 598 -37.22 -0.29 -5.84
CA ILE A 598 -37.82 0.00 -7.15
C ILE A 598 -38.96 -0.99 -7.41
N GLN A 599 -38.76 -2.29 -7.24
CA GLN A 599 -39.79 -3.30 -7.54
C GLN A 599 -41.07 -3.12 -6.72
N THR A 600 -40.96 -2.77 -5.43
CA THR A 600 -42.10 -2.52 -4.54
C THR A 600 -42.83 -1.20 -4.82
N SER A 601 -42.21 -0.29 -5.57
CA SER A 601 -42.82 0.99 -5.98
C SER A 601 -43.65 0.90 -7.25
N LEU A 602 -43.67 -0.26 -7.92
CA LEU A 602 -44.38 -0.46 -9.19
C LEU A 602 -45.77 -1.07 -8.96
N GLU A 603 -46.77 -0.51 -9.64
CA GLU A 603 -48.10 -1.08 -9.81
C GLU A 603 -48.07 -2.26 -10.79
N ASP A 604 -47.37 -2.11 -11.92
CA ASP A 604 -47.09 -3.21 -12.87
C ASP A 604 -45.56 -3.41 -13.06
N PRO A 605 -44.98 -4.51 -12.54
CA PRO A 605 -43.56 -4.83 -12.69
C PRO A 605 -43.07 -4.96 -14.15
N ARG A 606 -43.98 -5.07 -15.12
CA ARG A 606 -43.64 -5.17 -16.55
C ARG A 606 -43.76 -3.84 -17.28
N ASN A 607 -44.27 -2.80 -16.62
CA ASN A 607 -44.45 -1.49 -17.21
C ASN A 607 -43.12 -0.72 -17.25
N LYS A 608 -42.45 -0.77 -18.40
CA LYS A 608 -41.18 -0.06 -18.65
C LYS A 608 -41.23 1.44 -18.37
N ILE A 609 -42.38 2.08 -18.62
CA ILE A 609 -42.54 3.53 -18.44
C ILE A 609 -42.54 3.84 -16.95
N GLU A 610 -43.31 3.08 -16.18
CA GLU A 610 -43.40 3.21 -14.73
C GLU A 610 -42.05 2.91 -14.05
N ILE A 611 -41.35 1.85 -14.46
CA ILE A 611 -39.98 1.57 -13.98
C ILE A 611 -39.05 2.74 -14.25
N TYR A 612 -39.08 3.29 -15.47
CA TYR A 612 -38.27 4.44 -15.84
C TYR A 612 -38.59 5.66 -14.96
N GLU A 613 -39.87 5.95 -14.71
CA GLU A 613 -40.31 7.08 -13.89
C GLU A 613 -39.81 6.93 -12.44
N GLN A 614 -39.99 5.75 -11.83
CA GLN A 614 -39.52 5.47 -10.47
C GLN A 614 -37.98 5.55 -10.34
N LEU A 615 -37.24 5.01 -11.32
CA LEU A 615 -35.79 5.16 -11.38
C LEU A 615 -35.38 6.64 -11.53
N GLY A 616 -36.11 7.38 -12.36
CA GLY A 616 -35.90 8.80 -12.58
C GLY A 616 -36.07 9.60 -11.29
N GLU A 617 -37.18 9.39 -10.57
CA GLU A 617 -37.45 10.01 -9.27
C GLU A 617 -36.35 9.69 -8.26
N TYR A 618 -36.01 8.40 -8.09
CA TYR A 618 -35.00 7.96 -7.14
C TYR A 618 -33.62 8.60 -7.36
N PHE A 619 -33.15 8.63 -8.61
CA PHE A 619 -31.81 9.15 -8.92
C PHE A 619 -31.75 10.68 -9.05
N THR A 620 -32.85 11.35 -9.39
CA THR A 620 -32.89 12.81 -9.55
C THR A 620 -33.27 13.55 -8.27
N GLU A 621 -33.78 12.85 -7.25
CA GLU A 621 -34.11 13.42 -5.95
C GLU A 621 -32.94 14.24 -5.36
N GLY A 622 -33.20 15.53 -5.10
CA GLY A 622 -32.22 16.46 -4.52
C GLY A 622 -31.22 17.08 -5.52
N ILE A 623 -31.37 16.81 -6.81
CA ILE A 623 -30.59 17.46 -7.88
C ILE A 623 -31.39 18.64 -8.44
N SER A 624 -30.77 19.81 -8.53
CA SER A 624 -31.38 21.03 -9.09
C SER A 624 -30.92 21.36 -10.51
N ASP A 625 -29.89 20.69 -11.00
CA ASP A 625 -29.27 20.91 -12.30
C ASP A 625 -30.06 20.18 -13.40
N GLU A 626 -30.79 20.93 -14.22
CA GLU A 626 -31.70 20.39 -15.25
C GLU A 626 -30.98 19.55 -16.31
N ASP A 627 -29.75 19.93 -16.69
CA ASP A 627 -28.96 19.18 -17.68
C ASP A 627 -28.54 17.82 -17.12
N LYS A 628 -28.14 17.78 -15.85
CA LYS A 628 -27.85 16.52 -15.16
C LYS A 628 -29.09 15.65 -15.01
N ILE A 629 -30.23 16.23 -14.66
CA ILE A 629 -31.51 15.51 -14.56
C ILE A 629 -31.88 14.87 -15.90
N ALA A 630 -31.79 15.62 -17.01
CA ALA A 630 -32.10 15.12 -18.34
C ALA A 630 -31.21 13.94 -18.74
N HIS A 631 -29.92 14.01 -18.42
CA HIS A 631 -28.98 12.93 -18.67
C HIS A 631 -29.24 11.68 -17.81
N ILE A 632 -29.48 11.86 -16.50
CA ILE A 632 -29.85 10.77 -15.59
C ILE A 632 -31.10 10.06 -16.09
N LYS A 633 -32.13 10.81 -16.50
CA LYS A 633 -33.35 10.22 -17.08
C LYS A 633 -33.07 9.37 -18.33
N ARG A 634 -32.17 9.79 -19.22
CA ARG A 634 -31.74 8.95 -20.37
C ARG A 634 -31.08 7.64 -19.93
N LEU A 635 -30.32 7.66 -18.83
CA LEU A 635 -29.74 6.44 -18.24
C LEU A 635 -30.80 5.55 -17.61
N CYS A 636 -31.76 6.13 -16.88
CA CYS A 636 -32.89 5.40 -16.29
C CYS A 636 -33.68 4.63 -17.35
N GLN A 637 -33.86 5.17 -18.55
CA GLN A 637 -34.50 4.44 -19.67
C GLN A 637 -33.74 3.17 -20.06
N LYS A 638 -32.40 3.20 -20.03
CA LYS A 638 -31.58 2.01 -20.29
C LYS A 638 -31.68 1.02 -19.12
N PHE A 639 -31.67 1.53 -17.89
CA PHE A 639 -31.76 0.74 -16.66
C PHE A 639 -33.11 0.02 -16.53
N ALA A 640 -34.20 0.63 -16.99
CA ALA A 640 -35.54 0.04 -16.91
C ALA A 640 -35.64 -1.33 -17.60
N ASN A 641 -34.79 -1.61 -18.59
CA ASN A 641 -34.75 -2.94 -19.23
C ASN A 641 -34.30 -4.06 -18.29
N PHE A 642 -33.53 -3.76 -17.24
CA PHE A 642 -33.10 -4.75 -16.26
C PHE A 642 -34.28 -5.37 -15.50
N TRP A 643 -35.22 -4.55 -15.01
CA TRP A 643 -36.40 -5.04 -14.26
C TRP A 643 -37.39 -5.85 -15.11
N ASN A 644 -37.28 -5.81 -16.45
CA ASN A 644 -38.04 -6.73 -17.30
C ASN A 644 -37.44 -8.14 -17.36
N LEU A 645 -36.21 -8.30 -16.86
CA LEU A 645 -35.47 -9.56 -16.87
C LEU A 645 -35.48 -10.24 -15.49
N ILE A 646 -36.00 -9.55 -14.46
CA ILE A 646 -36.22 -10.13 -13.13
C ILE A 646 -37.61 -10.79 -13.17
N ASP A 647 -37.68 -12.08 -12.85
CA ASP A 647 -38.93 -12.84 -12.68
C ASP A 647 -39.48 -12.74 -11.25
#